data_AF-A0AAX0IYW7-F1
#
_entry.id   AF-A0AAX0IYW7-F1
#
_cell.length_a   1.000
_cell.length_b   1.000
_cell.length_c   1.000
_cell.angle_alpha   90.00
_cell.angle_beta   90.00
_cell.angle_gamma   90.00
#
_symmetry.space_group_name_H-M   'P 1'
#
loop_
_entity.id
_entity.type
_entity.pdbx_description
1 polymer ?
#
loop_
_entity_poly.entity_id
_entity_poly.type
_entity_poly.pdbx_seq_one_letter_code
_entity_poly.pdbx_strand_id
1 'polypeptide(L)'
;MQRAHILVVDNFDSFTYNIVDYLHRCGARTHVVTNNVSPEDIDLDRYHGIVISPGPGHPSVAEDVGISAWVLQTAQCPVLGVCLGMQLMVTSEGGCVDRAPEAVHGRVDTLNIVAADELFAGLPQTFSIVRYHSLAAITVPPSMEVTSSNPEGIVMSIRHRSRPWWGVQFHPESIAGDFGVEIIDRFVDLCTPQYRTDEVELCCSPVELFHALGGRGALLEFEGTAIIAIPSGQVAHHIEELEVSGISVAPEAWAPPGWYGYIGYEANDATFGTAVHAPKPAEVPTTAMMYCTEVIAIRGDRAQITAPSSRWGRLRDAVVAASKSVPTVPSFNPTGIGRLHVRDSRERYMATIERIQEAIRAGETYEVCLTTELFAEVHGEVHPAAMYQALSTAVPAPMRSLVVTDDVAVISASPERFITMNDRMVSSSPIKGTRKRSADREEDRALADDLRTNPKDRAENLMIVDLVRNDLARVCESGSVRVPELCALHSFTTVHQLISTVEGQLRPTSMPIDVLRATFPGGSMTGAPKHRTMHLITELEGKQRGVYSGCIGYIGDDLRTDLAMVIRTVVLTPTTLSYGVGGAIIALSDSAEEWAEITTKSRVLLDLLGQDFPQSLIIDSFLVNDGKTRGLKLHLDRFRTACLEHGYAHHEQLDAFFAEALRSIPATGQWFPRLEATPTELRIALRPAPQLRGTTTLTSVAAVRPTPKYKGLDLDYLAELRGSTTTDDVLLVTPAGVIAETTTAAIIAWDGTKWMSMAPARLESVTESLLINSARAQGEMVVTAALTVPEAQKLNLWAVNSLHGVTPVTHIDEVALPNNPQRSALLRGWLSQSEENIAQV
;
A
#
# COMPACT_ATOMS: atom_id res chain seq x y z
N MET A 1 31.11 -6.31 15.11
CA MET A 1 30.27 -5.23 14.55
C MET A 1 31.02 -4.64 13.39
N GLN A 2 30.33 -4.36 12.29
CA GLN A 2 30.97 -3.66 11.17
C GLN A 2 31.20 -2.18 11.57
N ARG A 3 32.24 -1.53 11.03
CA ARG A 3 32.68 -0.16 11.36
C ARG A 3 32.69 0.78 10.15
N ALA A 4 33.04 0.28 8.97
CA ALA A 4 33.10 1.04 7.73
C ALA A 4 32.79 0.15 6.52
N HIS A 5 32.43 0.77 5.39
CA HIS A 5 32.24 0.12 4.09
C HIS A 5 33.31 0.66 3.14
N ILE A 6 34.21 -0.20 2.67
CA ILE A 6 35.44 0.21 2.00
C ILE A 6 35.52 -0.38 0.59
N LEU A 7 35.74 0.47 -0.41
CA LEU A 7 36.08 0.04 -1.76
C LEU A 7 37.56 -0.35 -1.80
N VAL A 8 37.89 -1.50 -2.37
CA VAL A 8 39.26 -1.92 -2.63
C VAL A 8 39.46 -2.02 -4.13
N VAL A 9 40.29 -1.16 -4.68
CA VAL A 9 40.68 -1.20 -6.09
C VAL A 9 41.92 -2.08 -6.22
N ASP A 10 41.74 -3.27 -6.77
CA ASP A 10 42.78 -4.25 -7.06
C ASP A 10 43.50 -3.88 -8.36
N ASN A 11 44.76 -3.42 -8.27
CA ASN A 11 45.61 -3.16 -9.43
C ASN A 11 46.33 -4.44 -9.88
N PHE A 12 45.65 -5.59 -9.79
CA PHE A 12 46.17 -6.92 -10.12
C PHE A 12 47.39 -7.33 -9.29
N ASP A 13 47.40 -7.01 -8.00
CA ASP A 13 48.44 -7.47 -7.07
C ASP A 13 48.14 -8.86 -6.52
N SER A 14 49.22 -9.61 -6.22
CA SER A 14 49.09 -10.97 -5.67
C SER A 14 48.68 -10.99 -4.18
N PHE A 15 48.73 -9.85 -3.49
CA PHE A 15 48.54 -9.73 -2.04
C PHE A 15 47.35 -8.86 -1.64
N THR A 16 46.56 -8.32 -2.58
CA THR A 16 45.36 -7.50 -2.31
C THR A 16 44.42 -8.14 -1.30
N TYR A 17 44.19 -9.45 -1.39
CA TYR A 17 43.28 -10.14 -0.47
C TYR A 17 43.81 -10.30 0.97
N ASN A 18 45.12 -10.14 1.21
CA ASN A 18 45.64 -10.05 2.58
C ASN A 18 45.25 -8.71 3.22
N ILE A 19 45.22 -7.62 2.44
CA ILE A 19 44.69 -6.32 2.89
C ILE A 19 43.19 -6.45 3.18
N VAL A 20 42.44 -7.13 2.30
CA VAL A 20 41.01 -7.41 2.51
C VAL A 20 40.76 -8.21 3.79
N ASP A 21 41.57 -9.23 4.08
CA ASP A 21 41.49 -9.97 5.35
C ASP A 21 41.71 -9.05 6.56
N TYR A 22 42.71 -8.18 6.51
CA TYR A 22 42.99 -7.23 7.60
C TYR A 22 41.84 -6.24 7.77
N LEU A 23 41.28 -5.71 6.68
CA LEU A 23 40.10 -4.85 6.71
C LEU A 23 38.90 -5.55 7.39
N HIS A 24 38.63 -6.81 7.03
CA HIS A 24 37.58 -7.60 7.67
C HIS A 24 37.84 -7.82 9.17
N ARG A 25 39.08 -8.13 9.56
CA ARG A 25 39.49 -8.30 10.96
C ARG A 25 39.32 -7.01 11.77
N CYS A 26 39.56 -5.86 11.16
CA CYS A 26 39.33 -4.54 11.74
C CYS A 26 37.84 -4.11 11.68
N GLY A 27 36.95 -4.96 11.18
CA GLY A 27 35.51 -4.71 11.17
C GLY A 27 35.02 -3.89 9.97
N ALA A 28 35.79 -3.71 8.92
CA ALA A 28 35.27 -3.14 7.67
C ALA A 28 34.56 -4.20 6.84
N ARG A 29 33.53 -3.80 6.09
CA ARG A 29 32.99 -4.55 4.94
C ARG A 29 33.71 -4.06 3.69
N THR A 30 34.12 -4.96 2.81
CA THR A 30 34.84 -4.59 1.58
C THR A 30 34.06 -4.90 0.32
N HIS A 31 34.11 -4.01 -0.67
CA HIS A 31 33.78 -4.29 -2.06
C HIS A 31 35.07 -4.24 -2.88
N VAL A 32 35.48 -5.36 -3.47
CA VAL A 32 36.72 -5.45 -4.25
C VAL A 32 36.38 -5.37 -5.74
N VAL A 33 37.02 -4.45 -6.46
CA VAL A 33 36.91 -4.31 -7.92
C VAL A 33 38.31 -4.31 -8.53
N THR A 34 38.46 -4.83 -9.74
CA THR A 34 39.71 -4.70 -10.50
C THR A 34 39.84 -3.31 -11.11
N ASN A 35 41.06 -2.84 -11.30
CA ASN A 35 41.31 -1.48 -11.78
C ASN A 35 40.86 -1.21 -13.24
N ASN A 36 40.34 -2.22 -13.95
CA ASN A 36 39.84 -2.13 -15.33
C ASN A 36 38.31 -2.07 -15.45
N VAL A 37 37.56 -2.00 -14.34
CA VAL A 37 36.10 -1.79 -14.36
C VAL A 37 35.76 -0.39 -14.88
N SER A 38 34.53 -0.13 -15.32
CA SER A 38 34.14 1.21 -15.76
C SER A 38 33.89 2.13 -14.55
N PRO A 39 34.34 3.41 -14.57
CA PRO A 39 33.95 4.39 -13.56
C PRO A 39 32.43 4.54 -13.38
N GLU A 40 31.66 4.34 -14.46
CA GLU A 40 30.19 4.43 -14.43
C GLU A 40 29.54 3.32 -13.59
N ASP A 41 30.24 2.22 -13.36
CA ASP A 41 29.76 1.08 -12.57
C ASP A 41 30.01 1.27 -11.06
N ILE A 42 30.69 2.34 -10.66
CA ILE A 42 31.05 2.62 -9.26
C ILE A 42 30.46 3.95 -8.80
N ASP A 43 29.60 3.87 -7.80
CA ASP A 43 29.14 5.01 -7.03
C ASP A 43 30.01 5.19 -5.77
N LEU A 44 30.94 6.15 -5.82
CA LEU A 44 31.90 6.39 -4.73
C LEU A 44 31.25 6.89 -3.44
N ASP A 45 30.07 7.50 -3.51
CA ASP A 45 29.38 8.05 -2.34
C ASP A 45 28.87 6.95 -1.39
N ARG A 46 28.86 5.69 -1.85
CA ARG A 46 28.49 4.51 -1.04
C ARG A 46 29.59 4.03 -0.09
N TYR A 47 30.82 4.51 -0.25
CA TYR A 47 31.96 4.02 0.52
C TYR A 47 32.44 5.05 1.53
N HIS A 48 32.65 4.55 2.73
CA HIS A 48 33.20 5.28 3.86
C HIS A 48 34.72 5.47 3.73
N GLY A 49 35.38 4.69 2.88
CA GLY A 49 36.78 4.87 2.52
C GLY A 49 37.20 3.99 1.35
N ILE A 50 38.40 4.23 0.83
CA ILE A 50 38.92 3.54 -0.35
C ILE A 50 40.36 3.09 -0.11
N VAL A 51 40.67 1.85 -0.50
CA VAL A 51 42.04 1.35 -0.57
C VAL A 51 42.43 1.15 -2.03
N ILE A 52 43.50 1.81 -2.44
CA ILE A 52 44.16 1.54 -3.72
C ILE A 52 45.31 0.58 -3.42
N SER A 53 45.14 -0.66 -3.85
CA SER A 53 46.07 -1.75 -3.60
C SER A 53 47.45 -1.53 -4.26
N PRO A 54 48.46 -2.33 -3.89
CA PRO A 54 49.68 -2.46 -4.69
C PRO A 54 49.37 -2.93 -6.12
N GLY A 55 50.38 -2.96 -6.97
CA GLY A 55 50.24 -3.51 -8.31
C GLY A 55 51.58 -3.54 -9.04
N PRO A 56 51.69 -4.35 -10.11
CA PRO A 56 52.83 -4.27 -11.00
C PRO A 56 52.80 -2.96 -11.80
N GLY A 57 53.94 -2.62 -12.41
CA GLY A 57 54.00 -1.52 -13.37
C GLY A 57 54.42 -0.19 -12.76
N HIS A 58 53.98 0.91 -13.37
CA HIS A 58 54.41 2.27 -13.05
C HIS A 58 53.22 3.24 -12.97
N PRO A 59 53.16 4.16 -11.98
CA PRO A 59 52.02 5.07 -11.79
C PRO A 59 51.75 6.01 -12.97
N SER A 60 52.73 6.21 -13.86
CA SER A 60 52.59 7.05 -15.07
C SER A 60 52.01 6.32 -16.28
N VAL A 61 51.80 5.00 -16.18
CA VAL A 61 51.24 4.18 -17.27
C VAL A 61 49.76 3.99 -16.98
N ALA A 62 48.90 4.51 -17.85
CA ALA A 62 47.46 4.52 -17.63
C ALA A 62 46.86 3.11 -17.44
N GLU A 63 47.38 2.12 -18.17
CA GLU A 63 46.94 0.72 -18.07
C GLU A 63 47.25 0.09 -16.71
N ASP A 64 48.35 0.49 -16.05
CA ASP A 64 48.78 -0.07 -14.78
C ASP A 64 47.93 0.45 -13.60
N VAL A 65 47.32 1.63 -13.73
CA VAL A 65 46.56 2.28 -12.65
C VAL A 65 45.06 2.32 -12.90
N GLY A 66 44.61 2.26 -14.16
CA GLY A 66 43.20 2.18 -14.53
C GLY A 66 42.30 3.19 -13.80
N ILE A 67 41.21 2.72 -13.21
CA ILE A 67 40.26 3.57 -12.46
C ILE A 67 40.86 4.24 -11.23
N SER A 68 41.99 3.76 -10.69
CA SER A 68 42.61 4.32 -9.48
C SER A 68 42.91 5.81 -9.64
N ALA A 69 43.25 6.26 -10.86
CA ALA A 69 43.47 7.67 -11.17
C ALA A 69 42.17 8.49 -11.10
N TRP A 70 41.05 7.94 -11.59
CA TRP A 70 39.73 8.55 -11.47
C TRP A 70 39.27 8.60 -10.01
N VAL A 71 39.46 7.52 -9.26
CA VAL A 71 39.15 7.46 -7.83
C VAL A 71 39.84 8.60 -7.07
N LEU A 72 41.13 8.83 -7.28
CA LEU A 72 41.84 9.94 -6.64
C LEU A 72 41.34 11.32 -7.10
N GLN A 73 40.74 11.46 -8.28
CA GLN A 73 40.19 12.76 -8.70
C GLN A 73 38.82 13.04 -8.11
N THR A 74 38.05 12.00 -7.80
CA THR A 74 36.63 12.11 -7.46
C THR A 74 36.32 11.83 -5.99
N ALA A 75 37.10 10.97 -5.33
CA ALA A 75 36.82 10.54 -3.96
C ALA A 75 36.88 11.70 -2.95
N GLN A 76 35.84 11.81 -2.13
CA GLN A 76 35.78 12.75 -1.01
C GLN A 76 36.03 12.09 0.35
N CYS A 77 35.93 10.77 0.43
CA CYS A 77 36.19 9.97 1.62
C CYS A 77 37.70 9.66 1.79
N PRO A 78 38.12 9.16 2.96
CA PRO A 78 39.49 8.70 3.20
C PRO A 78 40.01 7.71 2.15
N VAL A 79 41.24 7.94 1.65
CA VAL A 79 41.92 7.04 0.70
C VAL A 79 43.25 6.57 1.28
N LEU A 80 43.48 5.26 1.27
CA LEU A 80 44.77 4.63 1.58
C LEU A 80 45.39 4.06 0.30
N GLY A 81 46.56 4.59 -0.09
CA GLY A 81 47.35 4.05 -1.18
C GLY A 81 48.46 3.13 -0.65
N VAL A 82 48.55 1.91 -1.14
CA VAL A 82 49.61 0.96 -0.77
C VAL A 82 50.52 0.73 -1.96
N CYS A 83 51.83 0.91 -1.79
CA CYS A 83 52.86 0.76 -2.83
C CYS A 83 52.51 1.54 -4.11
N LEU A 84 52.04 0.89 -5.18
CA LEU A 84 51.58 1.55 -6.41
C LEU A 84 50.51 2.61 -6.14
N GLY A 85 49.59 2.36 -5.21
CA GLY A 85 48.58 3.34 -4.81
C GLY A 85 49.18 4.63 -4.24
N MET A 86 50.18 4.51 -3.35
CA MET A 86 50.92 5.68 -2.83
C MET A 86 51.69 6.39 -3.94
N GLN A 87 52.35 5.63 -4.82
CA GLN A 87 53.11 6.18 -5.95
C GLN A 87 52.21 6.97 -6.89
N LEU A 88 51.01 6.47 -7.17
CA LEU A 88 50.00 7.16 -7.96
C LEU A 88 49.60 8.48 -7.31
N MET A 89 49.33 8.49 -6.00
CA MET A 89 49.02 9.73 -5.27
C MET A 89 50.12 10.80 -5.44
N VAL A 90 51.39 10.39 -5.31
CA VAL A 90 52.54 11.30 -5.49
C VAL A 90 52.55 11.88 -6.90
N THR A 91 52.40 11.04 -7.93
CA THR A 91 52.41 11.51 -9.32
C THR A 91 51.18 12.34 -9.69
N SER A 92 50.00 12.05 -9.13
CA SER A 92 48.77 12.81 -9.41
C SER A 92 48.84 14.25 -8.89
N GLU A 93 49.65 14.50 -7.87
CA GLU A 93 49.90 15.82 -7.29
C GLU A 93 51.18 16.49 -7.83
N GLY A 94 51.75 15.97 -8.94
CA GLY A 94 52.90 16.55 -9.63
C GLY A 94 54.26 16.19 -9.03
N GLY A 95 54.32 15.19 -8.13
CA GLY A 95 55.56 14.60 -7.65
C GLY A 95 56.26 13.69 -8.66
N CYS A 96 57.42 13.16 -8.28
CA CYS A 96 58.21 12.25 -9.13
C CYS A 96 58.45 10.92 -8.41
N VAL A 97 58.13 9.83 -9.11
CA VAL A 97 58.44 8.44 -8.74
C VAL A 97 59.45 7.91 -9.78
N ASP A 98 60.53 7.32 -9.30
CA ASP A 98 61.56 6.68 -10.13
C ASP A 98 62.17 5.49 -9.37
N ARG A 99 63.17 4.83 -9.93
CA ARG A 99 63.89 3.70 -9.34
C ARG A 99 64.42 4.04 -7.95
N ALA A 100 64.13 3.18 -7.00
CA ALA A 100 64.75 3.22 -5.69
C ALA A 100 66.27 2.96 -5.80
N PRO A 101 67.09 3.42 -4.84
CA PRO A 101 68.54 3.16 -4.83
C PRO A 101 68.90 1.67 -4.92
N GLU A 102 68.06 0.81 -4.34
CA GLU A 102 68.11 -0.64 -4.45
C GLU A 102 66.69 -1.20 -4.64
N ALA A 103 66.53 -2.18 -5.52
CA ALA A 103 65.27 -2.91 -5.68
C ALA A 103 65.11 -3.94 -4.55
N VAL A 104 64.03 -3.85 -3.79
CA VAL A 104 63.82 -4.67 -2.58
C VAL A 104 62.49 -5.41 -2.68
N HIS A 105 62.56 -6.74 -2.61
CA HIS A 105 61.37 -7.62 -2.66
C HIS A 105 61.43 -8.66 -1.54
N GLY A 106 60.47 -8.60 -0.61
CA GLY A 106 60.32 -9.54 0.50
C GLY A 106 61.38 -9.43 1.59
N ARG A 107 61.98 -8.25 1.77
CA ARG A 107 62.98 -8.01 2.82
C ARG A 107 62.40 -7.13 3.92
N VAL A 108 62.75 -7.46 5.16
CA VAL A 108 62.46 -6.64 6.34
C VAL A 108 63.37 -5.41 6.31
N ASP A 109 62.80 -4.25 6.56
CA ASP A 109 63.48 -2.96 6.71
C ASP A 109 62.93 -2.25 7.95
N THR A 110 63.60 -1.19 8.38
CA THR A 110 63.18 -0.36 9.51
C THR A 110 62.43 0.87 9.01
N LEU A 111 61.27 1.15 9.59
CA LEU A 111 60.53 2.40 9.38
C LEU A 111 60.80 3.34 10.55
N ASN A 112 61.05 4.62 10.27
CA ASN A 112 61.11 5.70 11.27
C ASN A 112 60.00 6.71 11.00
N ILE A 113 59.12 6.92 11.97
CA ILE A 113 58.11 7.98 11.94
C ILE A 113 58.82 9.32 12.15
N VAL A 114 58.67 10.23 11.18
CA VAL A 114 59.33 11.56 11.18
C VAL A 114 58.36 12.72 11.37
N ALA A 115 57.06 12.49 11.19
CA ALA A 115 56.00 13.46 11.48
C ALA A 115 54.78 12.74 12.08
N ALA A 116 54.00 13.46 12.88
CA ALA A 116 52.77 12.92 13.45
C ALA A 116 51.72 12.71 12.35
N ASP A 117 51.03 11.57 12.41
CA ASP A 117 50.06 11.13 11.42
C ASP A 117 49.00 10.27 12.13
N GLU A 118 47.73 10.43 11.76
CA GLU A 118 46.63 9.65 12.31
C GLU A 118 46.80 8.15 12.03
N LEU A 119 47.42 7.79 10.91
CA LEU A 119 47.63 6.39 10.51
C LEU A 119 48.57 5.63 11.46
N PHE A 120 49.55 6.31 12.06
CA PHE A 120 50.51 5.71 13.00
C PHE A 120 50.26 6.10 14.46
N ALA A 121 49.10 6.68 14.77
CA ALA A 121 48.79 7.16 16.10
C ALA A 121 48.87 6.03 17.15
N GLY A 122 49.75 6.23 18.14
CA GLY A 122 49.99 5.29 19.25
C GLY A 122 51.01 4.18 18.95
N LEU A 123 51.58 4.13 17.75
CA LEU A 123 52.64 3.18 17.39
C LEU A 123 54.02 3.67 17.86
N PRO A 124 55.01 2.75 18.06
CA PRO A 124 56.37 3.17 18.38
C PRO A 124 56.99 3.98 17.24
N GLN A 125 57.91 4.89 17.59
CA GLN A 125 58.59 5.76 16.62
C GLN A 125 59.33 4.97 15.52
N THR A 126 59.79 3.76 15.85
CA THR A 126 60.55 2.89 14.94
C THR A 126 60.06 1.45 15.07
N PHE A 127 59.85 0.77 13.93
CA PHE A 127 59.44 -0.64 13.87
C PHE A 127 59.78 -1.30 12.53
N SER A 128 59.61 -2.63 12.43
CA SER A 128 59.96 -3.41 11.24
C SER A 128 58.84 -3.40 10.21
N ILE A 129 59.18 -3.24 8.93
CA ILE A 129 58.24 -3.29 7.79
C ILE A 129 58.79 -4.22 6.71
N VAL A 130 57.97 -4.61 5.73
CA VAL A 130 58.43 -5.39 4.57
C VAL A 130 58.25 -4.60 3.29
N ARG A 131 59.31 -4.58 2.49
CA ARG A 131 59.37 -3.86 1.20
C ARG A 131 59.23 -4.83 0.03
N TYR A 132 58.37 -4.47 -0.94
CA TYR A 132 58.20 -5.14 -2.23
C TYR A 132 58.18 -4.12 -3.38
N HIS A 133 59.15 -3.21 -3.41
CA HIS A 133 59.15 -2.14 -4.39
C HIS A 133 60.52 -1.93 -5.04
N SER A 134 60.49 -1.68 -6.34
CA SER A 134 61.64 -1.23 -7.15
C SER A 134 61.65 0.28 -7.40
N LEU A 135 60.52 0.94 -7.11
CA LEU A 135 60.31 2.37 -7.28
C LEU A 135 60.17 3.05 -5.92
N ALA A 136 60.48 4.34 -5.86
CA ALA A 136 60.26 5.17 -4.68
C ALA A 136 59.87 6.59 -5.12
N ALA A 137 59.16 7.30 -4.24
CA ALA A 137 58.95 8.73 -4.40
C ALA A 137 60.28 9.47 -4.22
N ILE A 138 60.80 10.05 -5.31
CA ILE A 138 62.04 10.84 -5.33
C ILE A 138 61.75 12.29 -4.95
N THR A 139 60.65 12.84 -5.48
CA THR A 139 60.19 14.19 -5.19
C THR A 139 58.76 14.14 -4.69
N VAL A 140 58.56 14.42 -3.42
CA VAL A 140 57.23 14.55 -2.80
C VAL A 140 56.74 15.99 -2.98
N PRO A 141 55.54 16.22 -3.55
CA PRO A 141 55.04 17.56 -3.83
C PRO A 141 54.69 18.30 -2.53
N PRO A 142 54.70 19.65 -2.51
CA PRO A 142 54.39 20.43 -1.31
C PRO A 142 52.99 20.21 -0.74
N SER A 143 52.04 19.73 -1.56
CA SER A 143 50.69 19.34 -1.14
C SER A 143 50.68 18.12 -0.21
N MET A 144 51.80 17.42 -0.07
CA MET A 144 51.99 16.25 0.77
C MET A 144 53.06 16.46 1.85
N GLU A 145 52.97 15.66 2.89
CA GLU A 145 53.92 15.59 4.00
C GLU A 145 54.46 14.17 4.11
N VAL A 146 55.78 14.02 4.21
CA VAL A 146 56.41 12.73 4.49
C VAL A 146 56.21 12.41 5.97
N THR A 147 55.51 11.32 6.26
CA THR A 147 55.20 10.92 7.65
C THR A 147 56.18 9.87 8.18
N SER A 148 56.81 9.09 7.30
CA SER A 148 57.89 8.17 7.67
C SER A 148 58.92 7.95 6.56
N SER A 149 60.12 7.54 6.96
CA SER A 149 61.20 7.12 6.05
C SER A 149 62.01 5.96 6.66
N ASN A 150 62.76 5.24 5.85
CA ASN A 150 63.75 4.29 6.36
C ASN A 150 65.05 5.02 6.81
N PRO A 151 66.00 4.34 7.49
CA PRO A 151 67.26 4.96 7.93
C PRO A 151 68.10 5.61 6.81
N GLU A 152 67.90 5.18 5.57
CA GLU A 152 68.60 5.70 4.38
C GLU A 152 67.88 6.91 3.75
N GLY A 153 66.73 7.32 4.32
CA GLY A 153 65.96 8.47 3.86
C GLY A 153 64.96 8.17 2.75
N ILE A 154 64.74 6.90 2.38
CA ILE A 154 63.71 6.52 1.42
C ILE A 154 62.34 6.73 2.06
N VAL A 155 61.46 7.47 1.39
CA VAL A 155 60.09 7.76 1.85
C VAL A 155 59.29 6.46 1.99
N MET A 156 58.77 6.21 3.19
CA MET A 156 57.97 5.01 3.50
C MET A 156 56.49 5.31 3.68
N SER A 157 56.12 6.54 4.01
CA SER A 157 54.72 6.97 4.03
C SER A 157 54.56 8.47 3.84
N ILE A 158 53.37 8.84 3.37
CA ILE A 158 52.96 10.22 3.14
C ILE A 158 51.53 10.47 3.63
N ARG A 159 51.23 11.74 3.91
CA ARG A 159 49.88 12.24 4.13
C ARG A 159 49.63 13.47 3.27
N HIS A 160 48.47 13.56 2.63
CA HIS A 160 48.08 14.77 1.91
C HIS A 160 47.65 15.87 2.90
N ARG A 161 48.00 17.14 2.62
CA ARG A 161 47.76 18.25 3.55
C ARG A 161 46.30 18.73 3.62
N SER A 162 45.58 18.71 2.49
CA SER A 162 44.17 19.15 2.41
C SER A 162 43.15 18.07 2.06
N ARG A 163 43.57 16.91 1.52
CA ARG A 163 42.71 15.77 1.20
C ARG A 163 42.91 14.67 2.23
N PRO A 164 41.90 13.85 2.54
CA PRO A 164 42.00 12.77 3.51
C PRO A 164 42.74 11.56 2.88
N TRP A 165 43.99 11.75 2.47
CA TRP A 165 44.78 10.71 1.80
C TRP A 165 46.00 10.34 2.60
N TRP A 166 46.22 9.04 2.71
CA TRP A 166 47.37 8.42 3.33
C TRP A 166 48.00 7.44 2.35
N GLY A 167 49.33 7.39 2.31
CA GLY A 167 50.07 6.48 1.45
C GLY A 167 51.16 5.77 2.21
N VAL A 168 51.32 4.47 1.97
CA VAL A 168 52.45 3.66 2.48
C VAL A 168 53.16 2.98 1.31
N GLN A 169 54.49 3.05 1.29
CA GLN A 169 55.32 2.46 0.24
C GLN A 169 55.63 0.97 0.52
N PHE A 170 55.53 0.58 1.79
CA PHE A 170 55.69 -0.80 2.25
C PHE A 170 54.36 -1.55 2.24
N HIS A 171 54.42 -2.84 2.51
CA HIS A 171 53.27 -3.75 2.47
C HIS A 171 52.81 -4.06 3.90
N PRO A 172 51.84 -3.31 4.47
CA PRO A 172 51.34 -3.55 5.83
C PRO A 172 50.72 -4.93 5.99
N GLU A 173 50.26 -5.55 4.91
CA GLU A 173 49.71 -6.90 4.88
C GLU A 173 50.77 -8.01 4.97
N SER A 174 52.06 -7.68 4.86
CA SER A 174 53.14 -8.66 4.89
C SER A 174 53.41 -9.16 6.32
N ILE A 175 53.40 -10.47 6.50
CA ILE A 175 53.43 -11.13 7.83
C ILE A 175 54.71 -10.91 8.64
N ALA A 176 55.81 -10.52 8.00
CA ALA A 176 57.09 -10.26 8.69
C ALA A 176 57.25 -8.79 9.11
N GLY A 177 56.28 -7.93 8.81
CA GLY A 177 56.22 -6.55 9.29
C GLY A 177 55.46 -6.46 10.62
N ASP A 178 55.83 -5.48 11.43
CA ASP A 178 55.15 -5.14 12.67
C ASP A 178 53.94 -4.22 12.39
N PHE A 179 52.92 -4.27 13.24
CA PHE A 179 51.79 -3.33 13.31
C PHE A 179 50.90 -3.18 12.06
N GLY A 180 50.99 -4.09 11.09
CA GLY A 180 50.21 -4.03 9.86
C GLY A 180 48.70 -3.99 10.07
N VAL A 181 48.18 -4.78 11.01
CA VAL A 181 46.75 -4.81 11.35
C VAL A 181 46.33 -3.52 12.04
N GLU A 182 47.17 -2.99 12.93
CA GLU A 182 46.94 -1.75 13.65
C GLU A 182 46.91 -0.52 12.72
N ILE A 183 47.76 -0.49 11.68
CA ILE A 183 47.72 0.53 10.63
C ILE A 183 46.38 0.48 9.88
N ILE A 184 45.96 -0.72 9.47
CA ILE A 184 44.66 -0.91 8.80
C ILE A 184 43.51 -0.56 9.75
N ASP A 185 43.60 -0.89 11.03
CA ASP A 185 42.63 -0.53 12.07
C ASP A 185 42.46 0.99 12.20
N ARG A 186 43.56 1.74 12.20
CA ARG A 186 43.55 3.22 12.22
C ARG A 186 42.96 3.80 10.94
N PHE A 187 43.23 3.20 9.78
CA PHE A 187 42.56 3.61 8.55
C PHE A 187 41.04 3.35 8.61
N VAL A 188 40.61 2.21 9.13
CA VAL A 188 39.19 1.91 9.34
C VAL A 188 38.54 2.89 10.32
N ASP A 189 39.24 3.29 11.39
CA ASP A 189 38.81 4.37 12.29
C ASP A 189 38.57 5.68 11.53
N LEU A 190 39.50 6.08 10.65
CA LEU A 190 39.39 7.29 9.84
C LEU A 190 38.21 7.23 8.87
N CYS A 191 37.90 6.04 8.36
CA CYS A 191 36.75 5.81 7.48
C CYS A 191 35.42 5.77 8.25
N THR A 192 35.43 5.43 9.53
CA THR A 192 34.21 5.20 10.31
C THR A 192 33.37 6.49 10.36
N PRO A 193 32.13 6.51 9.83
CA PRO A 193 31.31 7.71 9.82
C PRO A 193 31.05 8.21 11.24
N GLN A 194 31.44 9.46 11.52
CA GLN A 194 31.13 10.08 12.79
C GLN A 194 29.75 10.73 12.72
N TYR A 195 28.79 10.13 13.39
CA TYR A 195 27.46 10.70 13.56
C TYR A 195 27.42 11.58 14.81
N ARG A 196 26.57 12.59 14.75
CA ARG A 196 26.22 13.40 15.91
C ARG A 196 24.73 13.34 16.12
N THR A 197 24.35 13.14 17.38
CA THR A 197 22.97 13.03 17.82
C THR A 197 22.73 14.03 18.93
N ASP A 198 21.79 14.95 18.74
CA ASP A 198 21.46 16.01 19.71
C ASP A 198 19.95 16.27 19.73
N GLU A 199 19.43 16.65 20.90
CA GLU A 199 18.02 17.01 21.09
C GLU A 199 17.77 18.52 20.92
N VAL A 200 16.63 18.85 20.35
CA VAL A 200 16.07 20.20 20.25
C VAL A 200 14.59 20.18 20.63
N GLU A 201 14.11 21.30 21.15
CA GLU A 201 12.68 21.52 21.40
C GLU A 201 11.99 21.96 20.09
N LEU A 202 10.79 21.42 19.85
CA LEU A 202 9.96 21.74 18.70
C LEU A 202 8.70 22.50 19.12
N CYS A 203 8.30 23.45 18.29
CA CYS A 203 7.09 24.25 18.43
C CYS A 203 6.10 24.04 17.28
N CYS A 204 6.27 22.98 16.49
CA CYS A 204 5.42 22.64 15.35
C CYS A 204 5.15 21.12 15.32
N SER A 205 4.15 20.71 14.55
CA SER A 205 3.84 19.31 14.34
C SER A 205 4.85 18.63 13.38
N PRO A 206 4.97 17.29 13.42
CA PRO A 206 5.86 16.56 12.50
C PRO A 206 5.60 16.83 11.02
N VAL A 207 4.33 16.95 10.60
CA VAL A 207 3.98 17.22 9.19
C VAL A 207 4.35 18.64 8.76
N GLU A 208 4.21 19.63 9.64
CA GLU A 208 4.65 21.01 9.37
C GLU A 208 6.16 21.08 9.23
N LEU A 209 6.91 20.39 10.11
CA LEU A 209 8.37 20.32 10.01
C LEU A 209 8.80 19.61 8.71
N PHE A 210 8.18 18.48 8.37
CA PHE A 210 8.44 17.76 7.13
C PHE A 210 8.22 18.65 5.91
N HIS A 211 7.10 19.38 5.87
CA HIS A 211 6.79 20.32 4.80
C HIS A 211 7.81 21.47 4.72
N ALA A 212 8.17 22.06 5.87
CA ALA A 212 9.15 23.15 5.96
C ALA A 212 10.56 22.74 5.51
N LEU A 213 10.93 21.47 5.67
CA LEU A 213 12.21 20.90 5.21
C LEU A 213 12.19 20.47 3.73
N GLY A 214 11.12 20.79 2.99
CA GLY A 214 11.01 20.57 1.55
C GLY A 214 9.99 19.52 1.14
N GLY A 215 9.36 18.83 2.10
CA GLY A 215 8.23 17.91 1.83
C GLY A 215 8.59 16.69 0.99
N ARG A 216 9.86 16.27 1.00
CA ARG A 216 10.38 15.09 0.27
C ARG A 216 11.02 14.11 1.23
N GLY A 217 11.06 12.83 0.87
CA GLY A 217 11.56 11.76 1.73
C GLY A 217 10.43 11.03 2.47
N ALA A 218 10.67 10.64 3.71
CA ALA A 218 9.69 9.92 4.51
C ALA A 218 9.36 10.64 5.83
N LEU A 219 8.08 10.71 6.15
CA LEU A 219 7.55 11.00 7.48
C LEU A 219 6.82 9.74 7.97
N LEU A 220 7.34 9.09 9.01
CA LEU A 220 6.77 7.89 9.61
C LEU A 220 6.34 8.19 11.05
N GLU A 221 5.09 7.93 11.42
CA GLU A 221 4.58 8.14 12.78
C GLU A 221 4.09 6.82 13.36
N PHE A 222 5.00 6.10 14.02
CA PHE A 222 4.77 4.76 14.56
C PHE A 222 4.76 4.81 16.09
N GLU A 223 3.64 4.43 16.69
CA GLU A 223 3.44 4.29 18.15
C GLU A 223 3.96 5.49 18.97
N GLY A 224 3.65 6.70 18.52
CA GLY A 224 3.98 7.94 19.24
C GLY A 224 5.39 8.49 19.00
N THR A 225 6.18 7.86 18.13
CA THR A 225 7.42 8.45 17.61
C THR A 225 7.22 8.84 16.14
N ALA A 226 7.45 10.10 15.80
CA ALA A 226 7.51 10.54 14.41
C ALA A 226 8.96 10.55 13.93
N ILE A 227 9.22 10.18 12.68
CA ILE A 227 10.55 10.11 12.09
C ILE A 227 10.49 10.81 10.75
N ILE A 228 11.28 11.86 10.57
CA ILE A 228 11.53 12.51 9.29
C ILE A 228 12.89 12.03 8.79
N ALA A 229 12.90 11.35 7.65
CA ALA A 229 14.11 10.84 7.02
C ALA A 229 14.36 11.58 5.69
N ILE A 230 15.54 12.20 5.58
CA ILE A 230 15.93 13.01 4.42
C ILE A 230 16.81 12.16 3.50
N PRO A 231 16.44 11.97 2.23
CA PRO A 231 17.20 11.15 1.28
C PRO A 231 18.59 11.69 0.99
N SER A 232 19.59 10.82 0.89
CA SER A 232 20.94 11.17 0.42
C SER A 232 21.07 11.23 -1.10
N GLY A 233 20.08 10.70 -1.83
CA GLY A 233 20.04 10.60 -3.30
C GLY A 233 19.94 9.17 -3.83
N GLN A 234 20.30 8.18 -3.02
CA GLN A 234 20.18 6.77 -3.39
C GLN A 234 18.76 6.25 -3.15
N VAL A 235 18.22 5.53 -4.14
CA VAL A 235 16.91 4.87 -4.07
C VAL A 235 17.05 3.43 -4.56
N ALA A 236 16.52 2.50 -3.79
CA ALA A 236 16.38 1.10 -4.16
C ALA A 236 14.96 0.84 -4.67
N HIS A 237 14.87 0.23 -5.85
CA HIS A 237 13.63 -0.18 -6.51
C HIS A 237 13.38 -1.68 -6.40
N HIS A 238 14.36 -2.44 -5.92
CA HIS A 238 14.24 -3.86 -5.67
C HIS A 238 14.77 -4.23 -4.28
N ILE A 239 14.22 -5.30 -3.70
CA ILE A 239 14.64 -5.82 -2.38
C ILE A 239 16.13 -6.19 -2.41
N GLU A 240 16.63 -6.69 -3.54
CA GLU A 240 18.03 -7.07 -3.77
C GLU A 240 19.02 -5.91 -3.64
N GLU A 241 18.57 -4.68 -3.84
CA GLU A 241 19.40 -3.47 -3.79
C GLU A 241 19.55 -2.92 -2.36
N LEU A 242 18.78 -3.46 -1.40
CA LEU A 242 18.78 -3.04 0.00
C LEU A 242 20.03 -3.58 0.72
N GLU A 243 21.12 -2.86 0.58
CA GLU A 243 22.35 -3.14 1.31
C GLU A 243 22.27 -2.56 2.72
N VAL A 244 22.21 -3.44 3.73
CA VAL A 244 22.23 -3.05 5.15
C VAL A 244 23.63 -3.30 5.70
N SER A 245 24.25 -2.25 6.26
CA SER A 245 25.64 -2.33 6.72
C SER A 245 25.81 -3.11 8.03
N GLY A 246 24.80 -3.17 8.90
CA GLY A 246 24.98 -3.74 10.25
C GLY A 246 25.90 -2.90 11.15
N ILE A 247 26.16 -1.65 10.76
CA ILE A 247 27.00 -0.68 11.48
C ILE A 247 26.08 0.19 12.34
N SER A 248 26.24 0.11 13.66
CA SER A 248 25.56 1.03 14.59
C SER A 248 26.38 2.30 14.76
N VAL A 249 26.19 3.26 13.86
CA VAL A 249 26.90 4.56 13.88
C VAL A 249 26.35 5.55 14.91
N ALA A 250 25.11 5.36 15.38
CA ALA A 250 24.46 6.22 16.38
C ALA A 250 23.54 5.37 17.30
N PRO A 251 24.10 4.54 18.21
CA PRO A 251 23.32 3.61 19.04
C PRO A 251 22.30 4.31 19.95
N GLU A 252 22.57 5.56 20.35
CA GLU A 252 21.67 6.39 21.16
C GLU A 252 20.53 7.04 20.36
N ALA A 253 20.55 6.93 19.02
CA ALA A 253 19.53 7.52 18.17
C ALA A 253 18.18 6.81 18.34
N TRP A 254 17.11 7.58 18.48
CA TRP A 254 15.74 7.09 18.57
C TRP A 254 15.26 6.48 17.26
N ALA A 255 15.85 6.88 16.12
CA ALA A 255 15.69 6.28 14.82
C ALA A 255 17.04 6.24 14.09
N PRO A 256 17.40 5.11 13.44
CA PRO A 256 18.70 4.94 12.82
C PRO A 256 18.77 5.56 11.41
N PRO A 257 19.94 6.02 10.96
CA PRO A 257 20.23 6.12 9.53
C PRO A 257 19.99 4.78 8.82
N GLY A 258 19.60 4.81 7.55
CA GLY A 258 19.33 3.60 6.77
C GLY A 258 18.29 3.81 5.68
N TRP A 259 17.59 2.75 5.31
CA TRP A 259 16.60 2.74 4.24
C TRP A 259 15.20 3.08 4.75
N TYR A 260 14.53 4.06 4.13
CA TYR A 260 13.19 4.52 4.48
C TYR A 260 12.31 4.58 3.23
N GLY A 261 11.09 4.04 3.29
CA GLY A 261 10.18 4.07 2.15
C GLY A 261 9.18 2.93 2.15
N TYR A 262 8.85 2.43 0.97
CA TYR A 262 7.89 1.34 0.80
C TYR A 262 8.36 0.28 -0.19
N ILE A 263 7.85 -0.94 0.00
CA ILE A 263 8.08 -2.13 -0.83
C ILE A 263 6.71 -2.67 -1.24
N GLY A 264 6.47 -2.76 -2.55
CA GLY A 264 5.19 -3.18 -3.12
C GLY A 264 4.98 -4.69 -3.05
N TYR A 265 3.73 -5.13 -3.20
CA TYR A 265 3.32 -6.53 -3.05
C TYR A 265 4.10 -7.49 -3.96
N GLU A 266 4.36 -7.12 -5.21
CA GLU A 266 5.06 -7.95 -6.20
C GLU A 266 6.60 -7.95 -6.05
N ALA A 267 7.16 -7.25 -5.06
CA ALA A 267 8.61 -7.04 -4.96
C ALA A 267 9.43 -8.33 -4.75
N ASN A 268 8.79 -9.44 -4.36
CA ASN A 268 9.44 -10.73 -4.14
C ASN A 268 9.02 -11.80 -5.18
N ASP A 269 8.36 -11.42 -6.28
CA ASP A 269 7.82 -12.33 -7.31
C ASP A 269 8.88 -13.32 -7.87
N ALA A 270 10.13 -12.86 -8.02
CA ALA A 270 11.23 -13.68 -8.55
C ALA A 270 11.48 -14.95 -7.71
N THR A 271 11.19 -14.90 -6.40
CA THR A 271 11.32 -16.03 -5.48
C THR A 271 10.19 -17.05 -5.67
N PHE A 272 9.05 -16.65 -6.26
CA PHE A 272 7.85 -17.48 -6.39
C PHE A 272 7.64 -18.05 -7.81
N GLY A 273 8.41 -17.60 -8.80
CA GLY A 273 8.44 -18.14 -10.17
C GLY A 273 7.59 -17.36 -11.19
N THR A 274 7.81 -17.61 -12.48
CA THR A 274 7.24 -16.83 -13.61
C THR A 274 5.72 -16.87 -13.75
N ALA A 275 5.04 -17.81 -13.08
CA ALA A 275 3.61 -18.03 -13.19
C ALA A 275 2.75 -17.12 -12.29
N VAL A 276 3.36 -16.23 -11.50
CA VAL A 276 2.68 -15.35 -10.53
C VAL A 276 2.44 -13.93 -11.09
N HIS A 277 2.92 -13.61 -12.29
CA HIS A 277 2.77 -12.27 -12.84
C HIS A 277 1.34 -12.00 -13.34
N ALA A 278 0.70 -10.99 -12.76
CA ALA A 278 -0.59 -10.52 -13.26
C ALA A 278 -0.44 -9.96 -14.68
N PRO A 279 -1.45 -10.12 -15.55
CA PRO A 279 -1.35 -9.74 -16.95
C PRO A 279 -1.19 -8.23 -17.18
N LYS A 280 -1.45 -7.40 -16.17
CA LYS A 280 -1.28 -5.94 -16.21
C LYS A 280 -0.36 -5.49 -15.08
N PRO A 281 0.78 -4.84 -15.40
CA PRO A 281 1.69 -4.30 -14.39
C PRO A 281 1.06 -3.11 -13.66
N ALA A 282 1.62 -2.76 -12.50
CA ALA A 282 1.33 -1.51 -11.83
C ALA A 282 1.80 -0.31 -12.68
N GLU A 283 1.06 0.79 -12.61
CA GLU A 283 1.35 2.01 -13.40
C GLU A 283 2.41 2.91 -12.74
N VAL A 284 2.78 2.64 -11.48
CA VAL A 284 3.70 3.45 -10.67
C VAL A 284 4.85 2.58 -10.13
N PRO A 285 6.00 3.19 -9.77
CA PRO A 285 7.06 2.49 -9.05
C PRO A 285 6.52 1.81 -7.80
N THR A 286 6.58 0.48 -7.78
CA THR A 286 5.99 -0.34 -6.70
C THR A 286 6.88 -0.41 -5.47
N THR A 287 8.17 -0.12 -5.61
CA THR A 287 9.14 -0.08 -4.52
C THR A 287 10.00 1.17 -4.66
N ALA A 288 10.14 1.90 -3.56
CA ALA A 288 11.05 3.03 -3.43
C ALA A 288 11.50 3.12 -1.97
N MET A 289 12.66 2.54 -1.69
CA MET A 289 13.35 2.68 -0.40
C MET A 289 14.49 3.67 -0.60
N MET A 290 14.46 4.81 0.08
CA MET A 290 15.47 5.85 -0.01
C MET A 290 16.50 5.66 1.09
N TYR A 291 17.79 5.73 0.76
CA TYR A 291 18.82 5.73 1.79
C TYR A 291 18.91 7.13 2.42
N CYS A 292 18.81 7.19 3.75
CA CYS A 292 18.72 8.42 4.51
C CYS A 292 19.81 8.46 5.58
N THR A 293 20.77 9.35 5.42
CA THR A 293 21.82 9.61 6.41
C THR A 293 21.41 10.66 7.44
N GLU A 294 20.39 11.47 7.14
CA GLU A 294 19.92 12.57 7.97
C GLU A 294 18.51 12.24 8.48
N VAL A 295 18.38 12.03 9.79
CA VAL A 295 17.15 11.54 10.43
C VAL A 295 16.78 12.41 11.62
N ILE A 296 15.51 12.76 11.74
CA ILE A 296 14.95 13.54 12.85
C ILE A 296 13.84 12.71 13.48
N ALA A 297 14.05 12.25 14.72
CA ALA A 297 13.05 11.50 15.47
C ALA A 297 12.39 12.40 16.51
N ILE A 298 11.06 12.40 16.59
CA ILE A 298 10.26 13.33 17.39
C ILE A 298 9.42 12.53 18.38
N ARG A 299 9.48 12.90 19.66
CA ARG A 299 8.68 12.34 20.76
C ARG A 299 8.12 13.48 21.60
N GLY A 300 6.81 13.67 21.54
CA GLY A 300 6.17 14.83 22.17
C GLY A 300 6.63 16.14 21.54
N ASP A 301 7.20 17.03 22.35
CA ASP A 301 7.73 18.34 21.97
C ASP A 301 9.25 18.34 21.70
N ARG A 302 9.90 17.17 21.69
CA ARG A 302 11.34 17.05 21.47
C ARG A 302 11.66 16.32 20.19
N ALA A 303 12.65 16.81 19.47
CA ALA A 303 13.27 16.16 18.33
C ALA A 303 14.72 15.82 18.62
N GLN A 304 15.11 14.59 18.31
CA GLN A 304 16.50 14.15 18.27
C GLN A 304 16.97 14.13 16.82
N ILE A 305 18.00 14.91 16.52
CA ILE A 305 18.58 15.09 15.19
C ILE A 305 19.83 14.23 15.10
N THR A 306 19.84 13.27 14.17
CA THR A 306 20.96 12.36 13.91
C THR A 306 21.43 12.55 12.47
N ALA A 307 22.71 12.90 12.30
CA ALA A 307 23.31 13.14 10.99
C ALA A 307 24.83 12.94 11.03
N PRO A 308 25.50 12.76 9.88
CA PRO A 308 26.95 12.85 9.80
C PRO A 308 27.44 14.20 10.35
N SER A 309 28.54 14.20 11.10
CA SER A 309 29.06 15.39 11.78
C SER A 309 29.33 16.57 10.84
N SER A 310 29.67 16.28 9.58
CA SER A 310 29.86 17.28 8.52
C SER A 310 28.57 17.99 8.09
N ARG A 311 27.40 17.36 8.24
CA ARG A 311 26.08 17.92 7.86
C ARG A 311 25.23 18.33 9.06
N TRP A 312 25.52 17.77 10.24
CA TRP A 312 24.73 17.95 11.45
C TRP A 312 24.42 19.42 11.79
N GLY A 313 25.42 20.30 11.71
CA GLY A 313 25.23 21.72 12.05
C GLY A 313 24.20 22.40 11.14
N ARG A 314 24.28 22.15 9.83
CA ARG A 314 23.33 22.65 8.84
C ARG A 314 21.92 22.11 9.10
N LEU A 315 21.80 20.81 9.34
CA LEU A 315 20.50 20.18 9.59
C LEU A 315 19.85 20.72 10.86
N ARG A 316 20.61 20.82 11.96
CA ARG A 316 20.13 21.41 13.22
C ARG A 316 19.59 22.82 13.02
N ASP A 317 20.37 23.68 12.36
CA ASP A 317 19.96 25.07 12.17
C ASP A 317 18.71 25.16 11.28
N ALA A 318 18.59 24.29 10.25
CA ALA A 318 17.39 24.19 9.44
C ALA A 318 16.16 23.74 10.25
N VAL A 319 16.29 22.71 11.09
CA VAL A 319 15.20 22.22 11.96
C VAL A 319 14.75 23.29 12.95
N VAL A 320 15.71 23.96 13.62
CA VAL A 320 15.40 25.02 14.58
C VAL A 320 14.74 26.23 13.90
N ALA A 321 15.19 26.60 12.69
CA ALA A 321 14.57 27.67 11.93
C ALA A 321 13.15 27.31 11.47
N ALA A 322 12.97 26.12 10.88
CA ALA A 322 11.69 25.60 10.43
C ALA A 322 10.67 25.49 11.57
N SER A 323 11.11 25.05 12.74
CA SER A 323 10.25 24.95 13.92
C SER A 323 9.76 26.30 14.44
N LYS A 324 10.44 27.41 14.10
CA LYS A 324 10.05 28.77 14.54
C LYS A 324 9.24 29.52 13.50
N SER A 325 9.47 29.25 12.21
CA SER A 325 8.77 29.95 11.13
C SER A 325 7.36 29.44 10.87
N VAL A 326 7.03 28.22 11.33
CA VAL A 326 5.74 27.50 11.21
C VAL A 326 5.02 27.78 9.88
N PRO A 327 5.48 27.20 8.75
CA PRO A 327 4.67 27.19 7.54
C PRO A 327 3.41 26.37 7.80
N THR A 328 2.24 26.99 7.69
CA THR A 328 0.98 26.26 7.75
C THR A 328 0.87 25.34 6.53
N VAL A 329 0.81 24.04 6.77
CA VAL A 329 0.41 23.06 5.74
C VAL A 329 -0.94 23.52 5.18
N PRO A 330 -1.12 23.61 3.86
CA PRO A 330 -2.38 24.04 3.28
C PRO A 330 -3.51 23.08 3.69
N SER A 331 -4.74 23.58 3.79
CA SER A 331 -5.90 22.73 4.02
C SER A 331 -6.11 21.80 2.82
N PHE A 332 -6.43 20.52 3.08
CA PHE A 332 -6.76 19.58 2.01
C PHE A 332 -7.99 20.05 1.24
N ASN A 333 -7.86 20.12 -0.09
CA ASN A 333 -8.96 20.46 -0.99
C ASN A 333 -9.32 19.24 -1.86
N PRO A 334 -10.48 18.59 -1.65
CA PRO A 334 -10.87 17.42 -2.42
C PRO A 334 -11.29 17.73 -3.85
N THR A 335 -11.51 19.00 -4.24
CA THR A 335 -11.99 19.34 -5.60
C THR A 335 -10.99 19.00 -6.70
N GLY A 336 -9.72 18.81 -6.35
CA GLY A 336 -8.69 18.36 -7.28
C GLY A 336 -8.71 16.86 -7.54
N ILE A 337 -9.53 16.09 -6.82
CA ILE A 337 -9.72 14.66 -7.08
C ILE A 337 -11.02 14.48 -7.86
N GLY A 338 -10.90 13.85 -9.03
CA GLY A 338 -12.03 13.47 -9.86
C GLY A 338 -12.94 12.46 -9.17
N ARG A 339 -13.94 12.00 -9.91
CA ARG A 339 -14.89 11.03 -9.38
C ARG A 339 -14.23 9.68 -9.16
N LEU A 340 -14.50 9.05 -8.02
CA LEU A 340 -14.01 7.70 -7.74
C LEU A 340 -14.72 6.67 -8.61
N HIS A 341 -13.95 5.67 -9.03
CA HIS A 341 -14.37 4.45 -9.68
C HIS A 341 -13.94 3.26 -8.85
N VAL A 342 -14.62 2.12 -9.00
CA VAL A 342 -14.18 0.83 -8.43
C VAL A 342 -13.80 -0.11 -9.57
N ARG A 343 -12.69 -0.83 -9.41
CA ARG A 343 -12.16 -1.76 -10.42
C ARG A 343 -13.14 -2.91 -10.72
N ASP A 344 -13.75 -3.47 -9.68
CA ASP A 344 -14.66 -4.61 -9.81
C ASP A 344 -16.10 -4.22 -9.49
N SER A 345 -17.03 -4.66 -10.33
CA SER A 345 -18.45 -4.58 -9.98
C SER A 345 -18.76 -5.56 -8.85
N ARG A 346 -19.85 -5.29 -8.13
CA ARG A 346 -20.35 -6.18 -7.08
C ARG A 346 -20.52 -7.63 -7.58
N GLU A 347 -21.15 -7.79 -8.75
CA GLU A 347 -21.43 -9.10 -9.32
C GLU A 347 -20.14 -9.86 -9.65
N ARG A 348 -19.15 -9.16 -10.22
CA ARG A 348 -17.85 -9.75 -10.51
C ARG A 348 -17.12 -10.15 -9.24
N TYR A 349 -17.11 -9.27 -8.22
CA TYR A 349 -16.42 -9.54 -6.96
C TYR A 349 -17.04 -10.73 -6.23
N MET A 350 -18.37 -10.79 -6.15
CA MET A 350 -19.09 -11.93 -5.56
C MET A 350 -18.86 -13.24 -6.33
N ALA A 351 -18.89 -13.21 -7.67
CA ALA A 351 -18.58 -14.38 -8.48
C ALA A 351 -17.13 -14.87 -8.27
N THR A 352 -16.18 -13.95 -8.07
CA THR A 352 -14.79 -14.30 -7.72
C THR A 352 -14.73 -14.96 -6.33
N ILE A 353 -15.51 -14.50 -5.35
CA ILE A 353 -15.62 -15.15 -4.04
C ILE A 353 -16.14 -16.58 -4.19
N GLU A 354 -17.16 -16.82 -5.02
CA GLU A 354 -17.68 -18.18 -5.26
C GLU A 354 -16.61 -19.12 -5.84
N ARG A 355 -15.78 -18.62 -6.75
CA ARG A 355 -14.62 -19.38 -7.28
C ARG A 355 -13.60 -19.69 -6.20
N ILE A 356 -13.34 -18.74 -5.29
CA ILE A 356 -12.46 -18.97 -4.14
C ILE A 356 -13.06 -20.04 -3.21
N GLN A 357 -14.36 -19.97 -2.92
CA GLN A 357 -15.06 -20.98 -2.12
C GLN A 357 -14.97 -22.38 -2.75
N GLU A 358 -15.02 -22.49 -4.08
CA GLU A 358 -14.78 -23.75 -4.78
C GLU A 358 -13.35 -24.25 -4.61
N ALA A 359 -12.35 -23.37 -4.77
CA ALA A 359 -10.95 -23.73 -4.54
C ALA A 359 -10.69 -24.19 -3.10
N ILE A 360 -11.31 -23.53 -2.11
CA ILE A 360 -11.23 -23.93 -0.70
C ILE A 360 -11.86 -25.31 -0.49
N ARG A 361 -13.07 -25.56 -1.03
CA ARG A 361 -13.73 -26.87 -0.95
C ARG A 361 -12.95 -27.98 -1.64
N ALA A 362 -12.23 -27.66 -2.71
CA ALA A 362 -11.35 -28.59 -3.42
C ALA A 362 -10.04 -28.87 -2.66
N GLY A 363 -9.74 -28.11 -1.60
CA GLY A 363 -8.51 -28.24 -0.82
C GLY A 363 -7.28 -27.58 -1.47
N GLU A 364 -7.50 -26.67 -2.43
CA GLU A 364 -6.42 -25.92 -3.10
C GLU A 364 -5.81 -24.83 -2.20
N THR A 365 -6.64 -24.25 -1.31
CA THR A 365 -6.27 -23.15 -0.40
C THR A 365 -7.18 -23.18 0.83
N TYR A 366 -6.77 -22.52 1.92
CA TYR A 366 -7.54 -22.38 3.17
C TYR A 366 -8.14 -20.98 3.31
N GLU A 367 -7.36 -19.97 2.94
CA GLU A 367 -7.71 -18.54 2.99
C GLU A 367 -7.15 -17.86 1.73
N VAL A 368 -7.89 -16.88 1.19
CA VAL A 368 -7.42 -15.98 0.13
C VAL A 368 -7.80 -14.56 0.49
N CYS A 369 -6.83 -13.64 0.59
CA CYS A 369 -7.11 -12.23 0.71
C CYS A 369 -7.46 -11.68 -0.68
N LEU A 370 -8.75 -11.51 -0.97
CA LEU A 370 -9.23 -10.94 -2.24
C LEU A 370 -9.32 -9.42 -2.13
N THR A 371 -8.77 -8.72 -3.10
CA THR A 371 -8.72 -7.25 -3.11
C THR A 371 -9.35 -6.67 -4.36
N THR A 372 -9.77 -5.41 -4.26
CA THR A 372 -10.15 -4.52 -5.35
C THR A 372 -9.57 -3.12 -5.10
N GLU A 373 -9.86 -2.16 -5.96
CA GLU A 373 -9.26 -0.83 -5.93
C GLU A 373 -10.31 0.24 -6.24
N LEU A 374 -10.29 1.33 -5.47
CA LEU A 374 -10.90 2.60 -5.86
C LEU A 374 -9.85 3.49 -6.51
N PHE A 375 -10.22 4.18 -7.56
CA PHE A 375 -9.31 5.08 -8.28
C PHE A 375 -10.03 6.29 -8.86
N ALA A 376 -9.30 7.40 -9.04
CA ALA A 376 -9.78 8.62 -9.65
C ALA A 376 -8.65 9.33 -10.43
N GLU A 377 -9.03 10.12 -11.42
CA GLU A 377 -8.12 11.09 -12.02
C GLU A 377 -7.87 12.27 -11.06
N VAL A 378 -6.68 12.85 -11.13
CA VAL A 378 -6.30 14.05 -10.36
C VAL A 378 -6.29 15.24 -11.31
N HIS A 379 -7.05 16.27 -10.96
CA HIS A 379 -7.20 17.51 -11.70
C HIS A 379 -6.62 18.66 -10.88
N GLY A 380 -5.40 19.07 -11.20
CA GLY A 380 -4.71 20.16 -10.51
C GLY A 380 -3.81 19.69 -9.38
N GLU A 381 -3.39 20.62 -8.52
CA GLU A 381 -2.39 20.36 -7.50
C GLU A 381 -3.02 19.85 -6.20
N VAL A 382 -2.62 18.64 -5.79
CA VAL A 382 -3.02 18.03 -4.52
C VAL A 382 -1.77 17.89 -3.65
N HIS A 383 -1.71 18.64 -2.55
CA HIS A 383 -0.56 18.62 -1.67
C HIS A 383 -0.55 17.36 -0.77
N PRO A 384 0.48 16.49 -0.85
CA PRO A 384 0.52 15.25 -0.08
C PRO A 384 0.48 15.46 1.45
N ALA A 385 1.16 16.51 1.95
CA ALA A 385 1.15 16.85 3.37
C ALA A 385 -0.25 17.22 3.89
N ALA A 386 -1.03 17.96 3.08
CA ALA A 386 -2.41 18.33 3.40
C ALA A 386 -3.31 17.09 3.48
N MET A 387 -3.19 16.20 2.48
CA MET A 387 -3.94 14.95 2.45
C MET A 387 -3.54 14.01 3.59
N TYR A 388 -2.25 13.91 3.91
CA TYR A 388 -1.76 13.17 5.07
C TYR A 388 -2.38 13.67 6.37
N GLN A 389 -2.41 14.99 6.59
CA GLN A 389 -3.01 15.57 7.79
C GLN A 389 -4.52 15.31 7.86
N ALA A 390 -5.23 15.42 6.73
CA ALA A 390 -6.65 15.15 6.66
C ALA A 390 -6.97 13.66 6.92
N LEU A 391 -6.23 12.74 6.29
CA LEU A 391 -6.36 11.29 6.52
C LEU A 391 -6.02 10.92 7.97
N SER A 392 -4.94 11.49 8.52
CA SER A 392 -4.50 11.27 9.89
C SER A 392 -5.50 11.73 10.94
N THR A 393 -6.31 12.74 10.60
CA THR A 393 -7.41 13.23 11.45
C THR A 393 -8.64 12.32 11.33
N ALA A 394 -8.94 11.85 10.12
CA ALA A 394 -10.07 10.96 9.85
C ALA A 394 -9.89 9.55 10.44
N VAL A 395 -8.65 9.03 10.45
CA VAL A 395 -8.32 7.69 10.95
C VAL A 395 -7.19 7.76 11.96
N PRO A 396 -7.51 7.67 13.27
CA PRO A 396 -6.50 7.39 14.27
C PRO A 396 -5.94 5.99 14.00
N ALA A 397 -4.67 5.92 13.61
CA ALA A 397 -3.94 4.69 13.34
C ALA A 397 -2.61 4.69 14.10
N PRO A 398 -2.17 3.52 14.63
CA PRO A 398 -0.91 3.40 15.35
C PRO A 398 0.33 3.62 14.46
N MET A 399 0.20 3.40 13.14
CA MET A 399 1.26 3.61 12.16
C MET A 399 0.74 4.47 11.02
N ARG A 400 1.23 5.70 10.92
CA ARG A 400 0.93 6.60 9.80
C ARG A 400 2.21 6.88 9.02
N SER A 401 2.07 7.08 7.71
CA SER A 401 3.23 7.33 6.86
C SER A 401 2.88 8.29 5.74
N LEU A 402 3.82 9.17 5.42
CA LEU A 402 3.86 9.98 4.22
C LEU A 402 5.24 9.79 3.58
N VAL A 403 5.30 9.09 2.46
CA VAL A 403 6.52 8.94 1.67
C VAL A 403 6.31 9.70 0.36
N VAL A 404 7.18 10.67 0.08
CA VAL A 404 7.10 11.52 -1.12
C VAL A 404 8.38 11.38 -1.93
N THR A 405 8.23 10.82 -3.12
CA THR A 405 9.27 10.72 -4.15
C THR A 405 9.00 11.75 -5.26
N ASP A 406 9.77 11.71 -6.36
CA ASP A 406 9.53 12.58 -7.51
C ASP A 406 8.20 12.30 -8.21
N ASP A 407 7.81 11.02 -8.32
CA ASP A 407 6.68 10.60 -9.14
C ASP A 407 5.42 10.25 -8.34
N VAL A 408 5.59 9.89 -7.06
CA VAL A 408 4.50 9.34 -6.25
C VAL A 408 4.62 9.73 -4.78
N ALA A 409 3.45 9.99 -4.18
CA ALA A 409 3.27 10.13 -2.75
C ALA A 409 2.41 8.97 -2.21
N VAL A 410 2.92 8.28 -1.18
CA VAL A 410 2.23 7.18 -0.49
C VAL A 410 1.82 7.67 0.89
N ILE A 411 0.51 7.72 1.12
CA ILE A 411 -0.10 8.31 2.32
C ILE A 411 -0.89 7.21 3.03
N SER A 412 -0.33 6.68 4.12
CA SER A 412 -0.81 5.47 4.80
C SER A 412 -1.31 5.74 6.23
N ALA A 413 -2.41 5.10 6.62
CA ALA A 413 -2.93 5.07 7.99
C ALA A 413 -3.15 3.62 8.43
N SER A 414 -2.04 2.88 8.50
CA SER A 414 -2.05 1.44 8.72
C SER A 414 -2.34 1.07 10.19
N PRO A 415 -3.29 0.16 10.44
CA PRO A 415 -3.49 -0.42 11.76
C PRO A 415 -2.55 -1.60 12.05
N GLU A 416 -1.92 -2.21 11.05
CA GLU A 416 -1.26 -3.50 11.17
C GLU A 416 0.25 -3.40 10.98
N ARG A 417 0.97 -3.92 11.97
CA ARG A 417 2.43 -3.99 11.92
C ARG A 417 2.84 -5.27 11.20
N PHE A 418 3.58 -5.12 10.11
CA PHE A 418 4.11 -6.24 9.39
C PHE A 418 5.24 -6.89 10.17
N ILE A 419 6.33 -6.16 10.39
CA ILE A 419 7.54 -6.68 11.02
C ILE A 419 8.23 -5.60 11.84
N THR A 420 8.64 -5.94 13.05
CA THR A 420 9.68 -5.24 13.80
C THR A 420 10.89 -6.12 14.01
N MET A 421 12.06 -5.49 14.02
CA MET A 421 13.32 -6.12 14.43
C MET A 421 14.06 -5.18 15.37
N ASN A 422 14.41 -5.66 16.55
CA ASN A 422 15.28 -4.96 17.48
C ASN A 422 16.08 -5.99 18.29
N ASP A 423 17.37 -5.75 18.51
CA ASP A 423 18.24 -6.65 19.28
C ASP A 423 18.16 -8.12 18.82
N ARG A 424 18.07 -8.34 17.50
CA ARG A 424 17.88 -9.66 16.87
C ARG A 424 16.57 -10.39 17.25
N MET A 425 15.66 -9.74 17.97
CA MET A 425 14.28 -10.21 18.12
C MET A 425 13.47 -9.71 16.93
N VAL A 426 12.81 -10.62 16.22
CA VAL A 426 11.83 -10.29 15.18
C VAL A 426 10.42 -10.52 15.73
N SER A 427 9.49 -9.63 15.41
CA SER A 427 8.08 -9.77 15.77
C SER A 427 7.17 -9.34 14.61
N SER A 428 5.99 -9.95 14.54
CA SER A 428 4.91 -9.62 13.60
C SER A 428 3.58 -9.69 14.33
N SER A 429 2.70 -8.72 14.08
CA SER A 429 1.44 -8.59 14.81
C SER A 429 0.22 -8.52 13.88
N PRO A 430 -0.19 -9.65 13.28
CA PRO A 430 -1.34 -9.70 12.39
C PRO A 430 -2.65 -9.39 13.13
N ILE A 431 -3.55 -8.67 12.44
CA ILE A 431 -4.86 -8.26 12.95
C ILE A 431 -5.96 -8.92 12.12
N LYS A 432 -6.95 -9.53 12.78
CA LYS A 432 -8.15 -10.07 12.11
C LYS A 432 -9.38 -9.81 12.97
N GLY A 433 -10.51 -9.55 12.33
CA GLY A 433 -11.73 -9.15 13.02
C GLY A 433 -11.65 -7.75 13.63
N THR A 434 -12.71 -6.97 13.42
CA THR A 434 -12.83 -5.62 13.97
C THR A 434 -14.29 -5.36 14.28
N ARG A 435 -14.56 -4.71 15.41
CA ARG A 435 -15.88 -4.19 15.75
C ARG A 435 -15.76 -2.72 16.14
N LYS A 436 -16.75 -1.91 15.80
CA LYS A 436 -16.79 -0.49 16.19
C LYS A 436 -17.05 -0.39 17.69
N ARG A 437 -16.47 0.60 18.36
CA ARG A 437 -16.85 0.94 19.75
C ARG A 437 -18.28 1.49 19.79
N SER A 438 -19.04 1.14 20.82
CA SER A 438 -20.31 1.80 21.13
C SER A 438 -20.15 2.77 22.30
N ALA A 439 -20.95 3.84 22.28
CA ALA A 439 -21.10 4.73 23.43
C ALA A 439 -21.95 4.09 24.54
N ASP A 440 -22.81 3.14 24.19
CA ASP A 440 -23.53 2.30 25.14
C ASP A 440 -22.61 1.20 25.66
N ARG A 441 -22.42 1.14 26.97
CA ARG A 441 -21.51 0.18 27.62
C ARG A 441 -21.96 -1.27 27.46
N GLU A 442 -23.26 -1.55 27.45
CA GLU A 442 -23.75 -2.92 27.30
C GLU A 442 -23.59 -3.42 25.87
N GLU A 443 -23.89 -2.56 24.89
CA GLU A 443 -23.64 -2.83 23.48
C GLU A 443 -22.13 -2.97 23.19
N ASP A 444 -21.30 -2.08 23.73
CA ASP A 444 -19.85 -2.11 23.55
C ASP A 444 -19.24 -3.41 24.09
N ARG A 445 -19.75 -3.88 25.24
CA ARG A 445 -19.36 -5.16 25.83
C ARG A 445 -19.84 -6.34 24.97
N ALA A 446 -21.06 -6.29 24.45
CA ALA A 446 -21.58 -7.32 23.56
C ALA A 446 -20.76 -7.42 22.26
N LEU A 447 -20.36 -6.29 21.67
CA LEU A 447 -19.50 -6.23 20.49
C LEU A 447 -18.09 -6.79 20.76
N ALA A 448 -17.53 -6.49 21.93
CA ALA A 448 -16.26 -7.07 22.38
C ALA A 448 -16.36 -8.59 22.58
N ASP A 449 -17.43 -9.08 23.21
CA ASP A 449 -17.66 -10.50 23.43
C ASP A 449 -17.95 -11.27 22.13
N ASP A 450 -18.70 -10.67 21.20
CA ASP A 450 -18.87 -11.19 19.84
C ASP A 450 -17.52 -11.37 19.17
N LEU A 451 -16.71 -10.30 19.05
CA LEU A 451 -15.39 -10.36 18.43
C LEU A 451 -14.48 -11.41 19.07
N ARG A 452 -14.48 -11.48 20.40
CA ARG A 452 -13.65 -12.43 21.16
C ARG A 452 -14.01 -13.89 20.90
N THR A 453 -15.29 -14.17 20.61
CA THR A 453 -15.83 -15.53 20.49
C THR A 453 -16.22 -15.93 19.07
N ASN A 454 -16.21 -14.98 18.12
CA ASN A 454 -16.60 -15.21 16.74
C ASN A 454 -15.67 -16.27 16.08
N PRO A 455 -16.22 -17.39 15.60
CA PRO A 455 -15.41 -18.48 15.07
C PRO A 455 -14.72 -18.12 13.75
N LYS A 456 -15.31 -17.25 12.92
CA LYS A 456 -14.73 -16.77 11.65
C LYS A 456 -13.48 -15.94 11.93
N ASP A 457 -13.62 -14.88 12.74
CA ASP A 457 -12.53 -13.95 13.07
C ASP A 457 -11.34 -14.68 13.72
N ARG A 458 -11.61 -15.64 14.62
CA ARG A 458 -10.57 -16.45 15.26
C ARG A 458 -9.89 -17.42 14.29
N ALA A 459 -10.63 -18.02 13.36
CA ALA A 459 -10.07 -18.93 12.38
C ALA A 459 -9.13 -18.20 11.41
N GLU A 460 -9.55 -17.05 10.88
CA GLU A 460 -8.70 -16.18 10.05
C GLU A 460 -7.41 -15.81 10.79
N ASN A 461 -7.54 -15.37 12.05
CA ASN A 461 -6.36 -14.98 12.83
C ASN A 461 -5.40 -16.17 13.03
N LEU A 462 -5.91 -17.33 13.43
CA LEU A 462 -5.11 -18.53 13.66
C LEU A 462 -4.33 -18.97 12.42
N MET A 463 -4.99 -18.99 11.25
CA MET A 463 -4.35 -19.37 9.99
C MET A 463 -3.17 -18.44 9.64
N ILE A 464 -3.33 -17.13 9.82
CA ILE A 464 -2.25 -16.17 9.59
C ILE A 464 -1.15 -16.30 10.64
N VAL A 465 -1.48 -16.53 11.91
CA VAL A 465 -0.48 -16.76 12.96
C VAL A 465 0.38 -17.98 12.62
N ASP A 466 -0.23 -19.10 12.21
CA ASP A 466 0.51 -20.30 11.84
C ASP A 466 1.39 -20.10 10.60
N LEU A 467 0.91 -19.33 9.61
CA LEU A 467 1.71 -18.93 8.46
C LEU A 467 2.93 -18.10 8.88
N VAL A 468 2.73 -17.08 9.71
CA VAL A 468 3.82 -16.20 10.20
C VAL A 468 4.83 -17.00 11.03
N ARG A 469 4.37 -17.92 11.88
CA ARG A 469 5.26 -18.83 12.63
C ARG A 469 6.14 -19.66 11.70
N ASN A 470 5.54 -20.22 10.64
CA ASN A 470 6.27 -20.97 9.63
C ASN A 470 7.31 -20.09 8.91
N ASP A 471 6.93 -18.88 8.53
CA ASP A 471 7.82 -17.97 7.81
C ASP A 471 9.01 -17.54 8.69
N LEU A 472 8.74 -17.14 9.95
CA LEU A 472 9.79 -16.76 10.90
C LEU A 472 10.70 -17.93 11.26
N ALA A 473 10.20 -19.17 11.35
CA ALA A 473 11.01 -20.34 11.62
C ALA A 473 12.12 -20.57 10.58
N ARG A 474 11.97 -20.04 9.36
CA ARG A 474 13.00 -20.13 8.31
C ARG A 474 14.22 -19.26 8.60
N VAL A 475 14.09 -18.19 9.40
CA VAL A 475 15.15 -17.20 9.68
C VAL A 475 15.54 -17.11 11.16
N CYS A 476 14.70 -17.64 12.04
CA CYS A 476 14.96 -17.71 13.47
C CYS A 476 15.82 -18.91 13.87
N GLU A 477 16.37 -18.84 15.09
CA GLU A 477 16.96 -19.98 15.79
C GLU A 477 15.90 -21.07 16.02
N SER A 478 16.30 -22.33 15.93
CA SER A 478 15.38 -23.45 16.08
C SER A 478 14.75 -23.45 17.48
N GLY A 479 13.41 -23.48 17.55
CA GLY A 479 12.66 -23.46 18.80
C GLY A 479 12.50 -22.09 19.47
N SER A 480 12.99 -21.00 18.86
CA SER A 480 12.84 -19.65 19.43
C SER A 480 11.50 -18.99 19.11
N VAL A 481 10.81 -19.41 18.04
CA VAL A 481 9.54 -18.83 17.58
C VAL A 481 8.41 -19.14 18.56
N ARG A 482 7.74 -18.10 19.06
CA ARG A 482 6.68 -18.15 20.08
C ARG A 482 5.50 -17.26 19.69
N VAL A 483 4.36 -17.51 20.32
CA VAL A 483 3.13 -16.72 20.17
C VAL A 483 2.73 -16.19 21.55
N PRO A 484 3.31 -15.06 22.02
CA PRO A 484 2.97 -14.50 23.32
C PRO A 484 1.49 -14.11 23.45
N GLU A 485 0.88 -13.64 22.36
CA GLU A 485 -0.54 -13.28 22.31
C GLU A 485 -1.22 -13.97 21.12
N LEU A 486 -2.32 -14.68 21.37
CA LEU A 486 -3.13 -15.35 20.35
C LEU A 486 -4.60 -14.92 20.46
N CYS A 487 -5.10 -14.29 19.40
CA CYS A 487 -6.45 -13.74 19.29
C CYS A 487 -6.83 -12.89 20.52
N ALA A 488 -5.89 -12.05 20.97
CA ALA A 488 -6.10 -11.17 22.11
C ALA A 488 -7.00 -10.01 21.70
N LEU A 489 -8.01 -9.72 22.53
CA LEU A 489 -8.92 -8.59 22.31
C LEU A 489 -8.23 -7.30 22.77
N HIS A 490 -8.02 -6.37 21.86
CA HIS A 490 -7.51 -5.03 22.13
C HIS A 490 -8.60 -3.98 21.86
N SER A 491 -8.87 -3.12 22.84
CA SER A 491 -9.89 -2.07 22.76
C SER A 491 -9.26 -0.69 22.61
N PHE A 492 -9.42 -0.09 21.44
CA PHE A 492 -8.98 1.28 21.13
C PHE A 492 -10.12 2.27 21.28
N THR A 493 -9.83 3.56 21.05
CA THR A 493 -10.83 4.65 21.16
C THR A 493 -12.04 4.46 20.26
N THR A 494 -11.85 3.91 19.05
CA THR A 494 -12.89 3.83 18.01
C THR A 494 -13.27 2.40 17.62
N VAL A 495 -12.41 1.41 17.88
CA VAL A 495 -12.64 0.01 17.52
C VAL A 495 -12.13 -0.99 18.58
N HIS A 496 -12.69 -2.19 18.58
CA HIS A 496 -12.11 -3.41 19.15
C HIS A 496 -11.47 -4.25 18.04
N GLN A 497 -10.34 -4.91 18.30
CA GLN A 497 -9.61 -5.74 17.34
C GLN A 497 -9.09 -7.02 17.98
N LEU A 498 -8.97 -8.12 17.21
CA LEU A 498 -8.15 -9.26 17.62
C LEU A 498 -6.74 -9.10 17.07
N ILE A 499 -5.78 -9.06 17.97
CA ILE A 499 -4.36 -8.97 17.66
C ILE A 499 -3.70 -10.26 18.15
N SER A 500 -2.82 -10.80 17.33
CA SER A 500 -1.88 -11.82 17.75
C SER A 500 -0.47 -11.31 17.55
N THR A 501 0.47 -11.81 18.33
CA THR A 501 1.88 -11.47 18.19
C THR A 501 2.67 -12.76 18.05
N VAL A 502 3.51 -12.82 17.02
CA VAL A 502 4.45 -13.91 16.78
C VAL A 502 5.84 -13.32 16.84
N GLU A 503 6.71 -13.88 17.68
CA GLU A 503 8.07 -13.39 17.88
C GLU A 503 9.09 -14.54 17.77
N GLY A 504 10.34 -14.21 17.47
CA GLY A 504 11.42 -15.18 17.41
C GLY A 504 12.81 -14.54 17.45
N GLN A 505 13.79 -15.31 17.93
CA GLN A 505 15.19 -14.90 17.94
C GLN A 505 15.80 -15.17 16.57
N LEU A 506 16.25 -14.15 15.85
CA LEU A 506 16.95 -14.28 14.56
C LEU A 506 18.29 -14.99 14.75
N ARG A 507 18.69 -15.81 13.76
CA ARG A 507 20.03 -16.37 13.74
C ARG A 507 21.08 -15.26 13.62
N PRO A 508 22.31 -15.46 14.14
CA PRO A 508 23.37 -14.44 14.06
C PRO A 508 23.69 -13.97 12.64
N THR A 509 23.52 -14.84 11.65
CA THR A 509 23.78 -14.56 10.23
C THR A 509 22.58 -13.98 9.48
N SER A 510 21.39 -13.96 10.08
CA SER A 510 20.18 -13.48 9.40
C SER A 510 20.12 -11.97 9.43
N MET A 511 19.96 -11.37 8.25
CA MET A 511 19.84 -9.93 8.03
C MET A 511 18.36 -9.55 7.80
N PRO A 512 17.97 -8.27 7.95
CA PRO A 512 16.60 -7.83 7.68
C PRO A 512 16.06 -8.27 6.31
N ILE A 513 16.95 -8.33 5.31
CA ILE A 513 16.59 -8.75 3.96
C ILE A 513 16.22 -10.23 3.86
N ASP A 514 16.86 -11.09 4.65
CA ASP A 514 16.53 -12.52 4.72
C ASP A 514 15.15 -12.71 5.34
N VAL A 515 14.82 -11.89 6.35
CA VAL A 515 13.50 -11.90 6.99
C VAL A 515 12.44 -11.50 5.98
N LEU A 516 12.63 -10.38 5.26
CA LEU A 516 11.71 -9.97 4.21
C LEU A 516 11.50 -11.05 3.15
N ARG A 517 12.55 -11.69 2.66
CA ARG A 517 12.42 -12.81 1.70
C ARG A 517 11.64 -14.00 2.25
N ALA A 518 11.74 -14.26 3.54
CA ALA A 518 11.04 -15.37 4.18
C ALA A 518 9.56 -15.08 4.44
N THR A 519 9.21 -13.83 4.76
CA THR A 519 7.90 -13.43 5.27
C THR A 519 7.05 -12.65 4.27
N PHE A 520 7.65 -12.01 3.27
CA PHE A 520 6.96 -11.12 2.33
C PHE A 520 6.50 -11.86 1.05
N PRO A 521 5.29 -11.59 0.53
CA PRO A 521 4.30 -10.62 1.04
C PRO A 521 3.63 -11.06 2.34
N GLY A 522 3.12 -10.08 3.08
CA GLY A 522 2.49 -10.30 4.39
C GLY A 522 1.37 -11.35 4.33
N GLY A 523 1.35 -12.24 5.33
CA GLY A 523 0.40 -13.35 5.38
C GLY A 523 -1.06 -12.92 5.32
N SER A 524 -1.40 -11.86 6.08
CA SER A 524 -2.73 -11.25 6.14
C SER A 524 -3.22 -10.71 4.80
N MET A 525 -2.30 -10.39 3.89
CA MET A 525 -2.56 -9.85 2.56
C MET A 525 -2.36 -10.89 1.45
N THR A 526 -2.11 -12.15 1.78
CA THR A 526 -1.98 -13.24 0.80
C THR A 526 -3.02 -14.31 1.09
N GLY A 527 -2.69 -15.24 1.98
CA GLY A 527 -3.50 -16.37 2.40
C GLY A 527 -2.62 -17.62 2.55
N ALA A 528 -3.26 -18.76 2.78
CA ALA A 528 -2.57 -19.99 3.13
C ALA A 528 -3.11 -21.18 2.33
N PRO A 529 -2.24 -22.05 1.75
CA PRO A 529 -0.78 -21.97 1.69
C PRO A 529 -0.28 -20.87 0.72
N LYS A 530 0.59 -19.96 1.20
CA LYS A 530 1.00 -18.71 0.51
C LYS A 530 1.28 -18.86 -0.98
N HIS A 531 2.15 -19.79 -1.37
CA HIS A 531 2.57 -19.94 -2.77
C HIS A 531 1.42 -20.31 -3.70
N ARG A 532 0.56 -21.25 -3.30
CA ARG A 532 -0.61 -21.66 -4.09
C ARG A 532 -1.65 -20.55 -4.13
N THR A 533 -1.89 -19.90 -2.99
CA THR A 533 -2.84 -18.79 -2.89
C THR A 533 -2.44 -17.59 -3.75
N MET A 534 -1.15 -17.23 -3.80
CA MET A 534 -0.69 -16.11 -4.64
C MET A 534 -0.94 -16.36 -6.12
N HIS A 535 -0.78 -17.60 -6.62
CA HIS A 535 -1.16 -17.93 -8.01
C HIS A 535 -2.66 -17.72 -8.26
N LEU A 536 -3.52 -18.11 -7.31
CA LEU A 536 -4.96 -17.90 -7.42
C LEU A 536 -5.28 -16.39 -7.42
N ILE A 537 -4.65 -15.60 -6.55
CA ILE A 537 -4.83 -14.14 -6.50
C ILE A 537 -4.52 -13.52 -7.87
N THR A 538 -3.38 -13.88 -8.46
CA THR A 538 -2.96 -13.37 -9.77
C THR A 538 -4.02 -13.64 -10.85
N GLU A 539 -4.56 -14.87 -10.90
CA GLU A 539 -5.60 -15.25 -11.87
C GLU A 539 -6.93 -14.54 -11.61
N LEU A 540 -7.33 -14.45 -10.35
CA LEU A 540 -8.65 -13.96 -9.94
C LEU A 540 -8.76 -12.43 -10.00
N GLU A 541 -7.71 -11.71 -9.60
CA GLU A 541 -7.70 -10.23 -9.60
C GLU A 541 -7.37 -9.65 -10.98
N GLY A 542 -6.46 -10.29 -11.73
CA GLY A 542 -6.12 -9.90 -13.09
C GLY A 542 -5.38 -8.55 -13.23
N LYS A 543 -4.90 -7.96 -12.13
CA LYS A 543 -4.05 -6.75 -12.08
C LYS A 543 -3.10 -6.87 -10.88
N GLN A 544 -1.88 -6.36 -11.02
CA GLN A 544 -0.96 -6.18 -9.88
C GLN A 544 -1.57 -5.22 -8.84
N ARG A 545 -1.27 -5.45 -7.56
CA ARG A 545 -1.65 -4.59 -6.43
C ARG A 545 -0.70 -3.41 -6.27
N GLY A 546 0.55 -3.55 -6.70
CA GLY A 546 1.55 -2.49 -6.64
C GLY A 546 1.92 -2.16 -5.19
N VAL A 547 1.83 -0.89 -4.82
CA VAL A 547 2.15 -0.41 -3.46
C VAL A 547 1.20 -1.00 -2.41
N TYR A 548 -0.09 -1.15 -2.75
CA TYR A 548 -1.09 -1.73 -1.85
C TYR A 548 -0.77 -3.18 -1.51
N SER A 549 -1.07 -3.63 -0.28
CA SER A 549 -0.69 -4.94 0.25
C SER A 549 0.82 -5.16 0.43
N GLY A 550 1.64 -4.15 0.15
CA GLY A 550 3.07 -4.14 0.44
C GLY A 550 3.40 -3.81 1.91
N CYS A 551 4.59 -3.29 2.16
CA CYS A 551 4.99 -2.74 3.46
C CYS A 551 5.65 -1.35 3.36
N ILE A 552 5.54 -0.55 4.41
CA ILE A 552 6.06 0.83 4.50
C ILE A 552 6.72 1.06 5.86
N GLY A 553 7.88 1.71 5.90
CA GLY A 553 8.62 1.96 7.13
C GLY A 553 10.12 2.13 6.89
N TYR A 554 10.94 1.55 7.77
CA TYR A 554 12.40 1.67 7.69
C TYR A 554 13.17 0.38 8.00
N ILE A 555 14.38 0.29 7.45
CA ILE A 555 15.41 -0.72 7.72
C ILE A 555 16.72 0.04 8.01
N GLY A 556 17.08 0.10 9.29
CA GLY A 556 18.26 0.81 9.78
C GLY A 556 19.56 0.07 9.51
N ASP A 557 20.63 0.84 9.40
CA ASP A 557 22.00 0.29 9.30
C ASP A 557 22.42 -0.49 10.53
N ASP A 558 21.83 -0.20 11.69
CA ASP A 558 22.02 -0.94 12.93
C ASP A 558 21.11 -2.18 13.06
N LEU A 559 20.45 -2.57 11.97
CA LEU A 559 19.49 -3.68 11.86
C LEU A 559 18.11 -3.44 12.47
N ARG A 560 17.88 -2.30 13.16
CA ARG A 560 16.53 -1.98 13.63
C ARG A 560 15.61 -1.81 12.44
N THR A 561 14.45 -2.45 12.49
CA THR A 561 13.47 -2.44 11.40
C THR A 561 12.08 -2.24 12.01
N ASP A 562 11.26 -1.38 11.42
CA ASP A 562 9.83 -1.30 11.72
C ASP A 562 9.08 -1.02 10.43
N LEU A 563 8.22 -1.96 10.05
CA LEU A 563 7.47 -1.97 8.80
C LEU A 563 6.00 -2.22 9.11
N ALA A 564 5.14 -1.36 8.60
CA ALA A 564 3.69 -1.50 8.63
C ALA A 564 3.18 -2.13 7.33
N MET A 565 2.06 -2.85 7.38
CA MET A 565 1.37 -3.29 6.15
C MET A 565 0.80 -2.08 5.41
N VAL A 566 0.86 -2.07 4.09
CA VAL A 566 0.29 -0.99 3.25
C VAL A 566 -1.20 -1.27 3.01
N ILE A 567 -2.00 -0.85 3.98
CA ILE A 567 -3.46 -0.89 3.97
C ILE A 567 -4.01 0.43 4.51
N ARG A 568 -5.24 0.80 4.11
CA ARG A 568 -5.79 2.14 4.33
C ARG A 568 -4.83 3.23 3.83
N THR A 569 -4.40 3.05 2.58
CA THR A 569 -3.33 3.84 1.97
C THR A 569 -3.83 4.44 0.68
N VAL A 570 -3.56 5.73 0.52
CA VAL A 570 -3.71 6.44 -0.74
C VAL A 570 -2.38 6.46 -1.46
N VAL A 571 -2.39 6.08 -2.73
CA VAL A 571 -1.27 6.29 -3.66
C VAL A 571 -1.64 7.42 -4.60
N LEU A 572 -0.87 8.50 -4.54
CA LEU A 572 -1.13 9.73 -5.26
C LEU A 572 0.01 10.01 -6.23
N THR A 573 -0.33 10.19 -7.51
CA THR A 573 0.56 10.69 -8.55
C THR A 573 0.06 12.07 -9.02
N PRO A 574 0.79 12.77 -9.89
CA PRO A 574 0.30 14.02 -10.47
C PRO A 574 -1.02 13.90 -11.25
N THR A 575 -1.39 12.69 -11.71
CA THR A 575 -2.54 12.47 -12.60
C THR A 575 -3.57 11.49 -12.05
N THR A 576 -3.24 10.69 -11.03
CA THR A 576 -4.11 9.62 -10.53
C THR A 576 -4.04 9.47 -9.02
N LEU A 577 -5.15 9.05 -8.44
CA LEU A 577 -5.25 8.60 -7.06
C LEU A 577 -5.75 7.15 -7.06
N SER A 578 -5.15 6.29 -6.25
CA SER A 578 -5.69 4.96 -5.97
C SER A 578 -5.71 4.60 -4.49
N TYR A 579 -6.63 3.69 -4.14
CA TYR A 579 -6.84 3.19 -2.80
C TYR A 579 -7.29 1.73 -2.86
N GLY A 580 -6.41 0.82 -2.46
CA GLY A 580 -6.71 -0.60 -2.41
C GLY A 580 -7.58 -0.98 -1.21
N VAL A 581 -8.46 -1.94 -1.41
CA VAL A 581 -9.37 -2.45 -0.37
C VAL A 581 -9.64 -3.94 -0.58
N GLY A 582 -9.74 -4.71 0.50
CA GLY A 582 -9.91 -6.15 0.42
C GLY A 582 -10.17 -6.81 1.76
N GLY A 583 -10.42 -8.11 1.72
CA GLY A 583 -10.76 -8.95 2.87
C GLY A 583 -10.31 -10.39 2.68
N ALA A 584 -10.25 -11.13 3.79
CA ALA A 584 -9.93 -12.55 3.77
C ALA A 584 -11.18 -13.37 3.45
N ILE A 585 -11.06 -14.25 2.46
CA ILE A 585 -12.11 -15.17 2.06
C ILE A 585 -11.74 -16.55 2.60
N ILE A 586 -12.58 -17.06 3.50
CA ILE A 586 -12.46 -18.39 4.10
C ILE A 586 -13.74 -19.18 3.89
N ALA A 587 -13.75 -20.47 4.24
CA ALA A 587 -14.94 -21.34 4.08
C ALA A 587 -16.22 -20.82 4.78
N LEU A 588 -16.07 -19.90 5.75
CA LEU A 588 -17.16 -19.29 6.50
C LEU A 588 -17.58 -17.91 5.95
N SER A 589 -16.94 -17.39 4.90
CA SER A 589 -17.23 -16.07 4.34
C SER A 589 -18.52 -16.07 3.52
N ASP A 590 -19.36 -15.05 3.73
CA ASP A 590 -20.53 -14.75 2.91
C ASP A 590 -20.22 -13.66 1.87
N SER A 591 -20.51 -13.92 0.60
CA SER A 591 -20.16 -13.01 -0.49
C SER A 591 -20.78 -11.60 -0.39
N ALA A 592 -21.97 -11.48 0.19
CA ALA A 592 -22.64 -10.18 0.36
C ALA A 592 -22.04 -9.40 1.54
N GLU A 593 -21.73 -10.08 2.64
CA GLU A 593 -21.02 -9.48 3.77
C GLU A 593 -19.64 -8.96 3.37
N GLU A 594 -18.86 -9.75 2.61
CA GLU A 594 -17.53 -9.33 2.14
C GLU A 594 -17.61 -8.10 1.23
N TRP A 595 -18.62 -7.99 0.37
CA TRP A 595 -18.83 -6.78 -0.43
C TRP A 595 -19.25 -5.56 0.41
N ALA A 596 -20.08 -5.77 1.44
CA ALA A 596 -20.42 -4.72 2.39
C ALA A 596 -19.18 -4.24 3.17
N GLU A 597 -18.24 -5.14 3.44
CA GLU A 597 -16.95 -4.83 4.06
C GLU A 597 -16.07 -3.96 3.14
N ILE A 598 -16.04 -4.22 1.83
CA ILE A 598 -15.35 -3.35 0.85
C ILE A 598 -15.87 -1.90 0.93
N THR A 599 -17.19 -1.74 0.97
CA THR A 599 -17.82 -0.42 1.10
C THR A 599 -17.45 0.24 2.44
N THR A 600 -17.49 -0.53 3.53
CA THR A 600 -17.19 -0.06 4.88
C THR A 600 -15.72 0.37 5.03
N LYS A 601 -14.78 -0.43 4.53
CA LYS A 601 -13.33 -0.11 4.55
C LYS A 601 -12.95 1.07 3.66
N SER A 602 -13.77 1.38 2.66
CA SER A 602 -13.59 2.53 1.76
C SER A 602 -14.17 3.83 2.32
N ARG A 603 -15.04 3.75 3.35
CA ARG A 603 -15.76 4.90 3.94
C ARG A 603 -14.83 6.07 4.28
N VAL A 604 -13.64 5.78 4.80
CA VAL A 604 -12.64 6.81 5.15
C VAL A 604 -12.29 7.69 3.95
N LEU A 605 -11.95 7.08 2.82
CA LEU A 605 -11.59 7.82 1.60
C LEU A 605 -12.81 8.58 1.07
N LEU A 606 -13.97 7.91 1.06
CA LEU A 606 -15.24 8.49 0.60
C LEU A 606 -15.59 9.76 1.37
N ASP A 607 -15.54 9.69 2.70
CA ASP A 607 -15.83 10.82 3.59
C ASP A 607 -14.79 11.95 3.41
N LEU A 608 -13.51 11.58 3.28
CA LEU A 608 -12.41 12.54 3.03
C LEU A 608 -12.61 13.32 1.72
N LEU A 609 -13.12 12.65 0.67
CA LEU A 609 -13.36 13.26 -0.64
C LEU A 609 -14.78 13.84 -0.78
N GLY A 610 -15.68 13.59 0.18
CA GLY A 610 -17.08 13.97 0.09
C GLY A 610 -17.83 13.26 -1.05
N GLN A 611 -17.47 12.01 -1.35
CA GLN A 611 -18.06 11.22 -2.44
C GLN A 611 -18.76 9.96 -1.90
N ASP A 612 -19.77 9.46 -2.63
CA ASP A 612 -20.40 8.16 -2.35
C ASP A 612 -19.61 7.00 -2.95
N PHE A 613 -19.83 5.78 -2.43
CA PHE A 613 -19.21 4.59 -3.02
C PHE A 613 -19.67 4.42 -4.48
N PRO A 614 -18.77 4.22 -5.45
CA PRO A 614 -19.13 4.10 -6.85
C PRO A 614 -19.82 2.76 -7.14
N GLN A 615 -21.16 2.73 -7.04
CA GLN A 615 -21.98 1.58 -7.44
C GLN A 615 -22.68 1.83 -8.77
N SER A 616 -22.91 0.75 -9.52
CA SER A 616 -23.87 0.77 -10.63
C SER A 616 -25.28 0.73 -10.06
N LEU A 617 -26.05 1.79 -10.26
CA LEU A 617 -27.45 1.83 -9.86
C LEU A 617 -28.33 1.37 -11.03
N ILE A 618 -29.24 0.45 -10.74
CA ILE A 618 -30.34 0.13 -11.66
C ILE A 618 -31.35 1.26 -11.59
N ILE A 619 -31.29 2.16 -12.57
CA ILE A 619 -32.13 3.34 -12.63
C ILE A 619 -33.55 3.00 -13.06
N ASP A 620 -33.69 2.16 -14.09
CA ASP A 620 -35.01 1.71 -14.55
C ASP A 620 -34.98 0.30 -15.17
N SER A 621 -36.13 -0.33 -15.24
CA SER A 621 -36.38 -1.54 -16.02
C SER A 621 -37.86 -1.66 -16.37
N PHE A 622 -38.11 -2.17 -17.58
CA PHE A 622 -39.44 -2.29 -18.18
C PHE A 622 -39.53 -3.50 -19.10
N LEU A 623 -40.74 -3.99 -19.35
CA LEU A 623 -40.99 -5.08 -20.30
C LEU A 623 -41.10 -4.53 -21.72
N VAL A 624 -40.40 -5.17 -22.65
CA VAL A 624 -40.61 -5.02 -24.09
C VAL A 624 -41.11 -6.36 -24.64
N ASN A 625 -42.27 -6.35 -25.28
CA ASN A 625 -42.89 -7.52 -25.89
C ASN A 625 -43.11 -7.23 -27.38
N ASP A 626 -42.36 -7.93 -28.24
CA ASP A 626 -42.39 -7.75 -29.71
C ASP A 626 -42.27 -6.28 -30.14
N GLY A 627 -41.25 -5.59 -29.59
CA GLY A 627 -40.97 -4.18 -29.89
C GLY A 627 -41.95 -3.19 -29.28
N LYS A 628 -42.84 -3.63 -28.38
CA LYS A 628 -43.79 -2.76 -27.68
C LYS A 628 -43.51 -2.69 -26.20
N THR A 629 -43.64 -1.50 -25.63
CA THR A 629 -43.53 -1.25 -24.18
C THR A 629 -44.70 -0.39 -23.71
N ARG A 630 -44.84 -0.19 -22.40
CA ARG A 630 -45.93 0.59 -21.81
C ARG A 630 -45.38 1.77 -21.03
N GLY A 631 -45.96 2.95 -21.23
CA GLY A 631 -45.60 4.15 -20.48
C GLY A 631 -44.15 4.55 -20.70
N LEU A 632 -43.67 4.53 -21.94
CA LEU A 632 -42.27 4.77 -22.27
C LEU A 632 -41.81 6.16 -21.79
N LYS A 633 -42.68 7.16 -21.92
CA LYS A 633 -42.44 8.51 -21.40
C LYS A 633 -42.21 8.54 -19.89
N LEU A 634 -43.00 7.78 -19.12
CA LEU A 634 -42.86 7.73 -17.66
C LEU A 634 -41.56 7.03 -17.25
N HIS A 635 -41.14 6.02 -18.01
CA HIS A 635 -39.83 5.38 -17.85
C HIS A 635 -38.67 6.36 -18.15
N LEU A 636 -38.77 7.13 -19.23
CA LEU A 636 -37.79 8.16 -19.58
C LEU A 636 -37.72 9.26 -18.51
N ASP A 637 -38.86 9.77 -18.05
CA ASP A 637 -38.91 10.81 -17.02
C ASP A 637 -38.29 10.32 -15.71
N ARG A 638 -38.62 9.09 -15.28
CA ARG A 638 -37.98 8.45 -14.12
C ARG A 638 -36.48 8.28 -14.29
N PHE A 639 -36.04 7.83 -15.47
CA PHE A 639 -34.62 7.66 -15.79
C PHE A 639 -33.86 9.00 -15.73
N ARG A 640 -34.42 10.06 -16.31
CA ARG A 640 -33.84 11.41 -16.29
C ARG A 640 -33.74 11.97 -14.89
N THR A 641 -34.82 11.92 -14.10
CA THR A 641 -34.82 12.45 -12.73
C THR A 641 -33.74 11.79 -11.90
N ALA A 642 -33.62 10.47 -11.99
CA ALA A 642 -32.59 9.71 -11.29
C ALA A 642 -31.17 10.09 -11.72
N CYS A 643 -30.91 10.17 -13.03
CA CYS A 643 -29.57 10.49 -13.51
C CYS A 643 -29.15 11.93 -13.19
N LEU A 644 -30.09 12.87 -13.21
CA LEU A 644 -29.82 14.28 -12.89
C LEU A 644 -29.58 14.49 -11.39
N GLU A 645 -30.37 13.87 -10.51
CA GLU A 645 -30.15 14.01 -9.05
C GLU A 645 -28.80 13.39 -8.60
N HIS A 646 -28.30 12.36 -9.30
CA HIS A 646 -27.01 11.73 -9.02
C HIS A 646 -25.83 12.30 -9.84
N GLY A 647 -26.08 13.28 -10.72
CA GLY A 647 -25.05 13.87 -11.57
C GLY A 647 -24.36 12.86 -12.49
N TYR A 648 -25.09 11.88 -13.04
CA TYR A 648 -24.53 10.87 -13.94
C TYR A 648 -24.30 11.37 -15.37
N ALA A 649 -25.14 12.28 -15.87
CA ALA A 649 -24.97 12.90 -17.19
C ALA A 649 -25.77 14.20 -17.34
N HIS A 650 -25.44 15.01 -18.35
CA HIS A 650 -26.23 16.18 -18.73
C HIS A 650 -27.47 15.80 -19.57
N HIS A 651 -28.47 16.68 -19.62
CA HIS A 651 -29.77 16.41 -20.24
C HIS A 651 -29.68 15.90 -21.68
N GLU A 652 -28.83 16.52 -22.51
CA GLU A 652 -28.66 16.13 -23.93
C GLU A 652 -28.07 14.72 -24.10
N GLN A 653 -27.21 14.29 -23.17
CA GLN A 653 -26.60 12.95 -23.19
C GLN A 653 -27.59 11.87 -22.79
N LEU A 654 -28.52 12.18 -21.87
CA LEU A 654 -29.53 11.23 -21.38
C LEU A 654 -30.51 10.82 -22.47
N ASP A 655 -30.95 11.78 -23.28
CA ASP A 655 -31.91 11.54 -24.36
C ASP A 655 -31.30 10.73 -25.50
N ALA A 656 -30.07 11.10 -25.88
CA ALA A 656 -29.31 10.38 -26.87
C ALA A 656 -29.05 8.93 -26.43
N PHE A 657 -28.64 8.74 -25.17
CA PHE A 657 -28.45 7.41 -24.59
C PHE A 657 -29.75 6.60 -24.60
N PHE A 658 -30.86 7.17 -24.12
CA PHE A 658 -32.12 6.44 -24.02
C PHE A 658 -32.63 6.01 -25.40
N ALA A 659 -32.54 6.88 -26.41
CA ALA A 659 -32.88 6.55 -27.78
C ALA A 659 -32.00 5.41 -28.34
N GLU A 660 -30.69 5.46 -28.10
CA GLU A 660 -29.78 4.38 -28.50
C GLU A 660 -30.06 3.07 -27.77
N ALA A 661 -30.34 3.16 -26.47
CA ALA A 661 -30.72 2.02 -25.65
C ALA A 661 -31.97 1.34 -26.20
N LEU A 662 -33.00 2.08 -26.62
CA LEU A 662 -34.19 1.51 -27.26
C LEU A 662 -33.88 0.86 -28.61
N ARG A 663 -33.01 1.46 -29.44
CA ARG A 663 -32.59 0.88 -30.73
C ARG A 663 -31.83 -0.44 -30.55
N SER A 664 -31.13 -0.62 -29.43
CA SER A 664 -30.39 -1.84 -29.15
C SER A 664 -31.29 -3.04 -28.76
N ILE A 665 -32.56 -2.78 -28.41
CA ILE A 665 -33.49 -3.83 -27.97
C ILE A 665 -34.01 -4.60 -29.20
N PRO A 666 -33.95 -5.95 -29.20
CA PRO A 666 -34.47 -6.73 -30.33
C PRO A 666 -35.96 -6.51 -30.56
N ALA A 667 -36.36 -6.38 -31.83
CA ALA A 667 -37.74 -6.09 -32.23
C ALA A 667 -38.74 -7.23 -32.01
N THR A 668 -38.25 -8.45 -31.73
CA THR A 668 -39.09 -9.65 -31.50
C THR A 668 -38.71 -10.32 -30.19
N GLY A 669 -39.68 -11.00 -29.59
CA GLY A 669 -39.50 -11.69 -28.32
C GLY A 669 -39.82 -10.81 -27.10
N GLN A 670 -39.59 -11.38 -25.92
CA GLN A 670 -39.86 -10.75 -24.64
C GLN A 670 -38.56 -10.40 -23.93
N TRP A 671 -38.34 -9.11 -23.69
CA TRP A 671 -37.13 -8.57 -23.11
C TRP A 671 -37.46 -7.74 -21.87
N PHE A 672 -36.57 -7.79 -20.89
CA PHE A 672 -36.64 -6.97 -19.69
C PHE A 672 -35.35 -6.13 -19.56
N PRO A 673 -35.17 -5.12 -20.43
CA PRO A 673 -34.03 -4.21 -20.36
C PRO A 673 -33.92 -3.56 -18.99
N ARG A 674 -32.67 -3.42 -18.52
CA ARG A 674 -32.33 -2.59 -17.37
C ARG A 674 -31.47 -1.43 -17.82
N LEU A 675 -31.88 -0.22 -17.45
CA LEU A 675 -31.06 0.97 -17.60
C LEU A 675 -30.27 1.12 -16.31
N GLU A 676 -28.96 1.07 -16.44
CA GLU A 676 -28.02 1.13 -15.34
C GLU A 676 -27.15 2.37 -15.53
N ALA A 677 -26.92 3.09 -14.43
CA ALA A 677 -26.01 4.22 -14.42
C ALA A 677 -24.89 3.94 -13.44
N THR A 678 -23.67 4.16 -13.90
CA THR A 678 -22.52 4.36 -13.04
C THR A 678 -22.20 5.85 -13.03
N PRO A 679 -21.31 6.28 -12.14
CA PRO A 679 -20.63 7.56 -12.22
C PRO A 679 -20.23 8.09 -13.60
N THR A 680 -19.87 7.22 -14.54
CA THR A 680 -19.18 7.60 -15.78
C THR A 680 -19.73 6.93 -17.02
N GLU A 681 -20.71 6.06 -16.85
CA GLU A 681 -21.28 5.29 -17.95
C GLU A 681 -22.77 5.08 -17.71
N LEU A 682 -23.53 5.30 -18.76
CA LEU A 682 -24.90 4.81 -18.87
C LEU A 682 -24.84 3.56 -19.72
N ARG A 683 -25.45 2.48 -19.23
CA ARG A 683 -25.48 1.20 -19.95
C ARG A 683 -26.85 0.57 -19.93
N ILE A 684 -27.13 -0.22 -20.96
CA ILE A 684 -28.32 -1.06 -21.03
C ILE A 684 -27.92 -2.53 -20.85
N ALA A 685 -28.47 -3.18 -19.83
CA ALA A 685 -28.36 -4.62 -19.67
C ALA A 685 -29.61 -5.30 -20.24
N LEU A 686 -29.46 -5.92 -21.41
CA LEU A 686 -30.53 -6.69 -22.08
C LEU A 686 -30.64 -8.08 -21.48
N ARG A 687 -31.85 -8.46 -21.04
CA ARG A 687 -32.15 -9.77 -20.47
C ARG A 687 -33.46 -10.31 -21.05
N PRO A 688 -33.59 -11.63 -21.27
CA PRO A 688 -34.89 -12.23 -21.56
C PRO A 688 -35.89 -11.92 -20.44
N ALA A 689 -37.14 -11.66 -20.80
CA ALA A 689 -38.17 -11.45 -19.80
C ALA A 689 -38.44 -12.76 -19.02
N PRO A 690 -38.52 -12.70 -17.68
CA PRO A 690 -38.95 -13.84 -16.88
C PRO A 690 -40.37 -14.31 -17.26
N GLN A 691 -40.69 -15.56 -16.94
CA GLN A 691 -42.02 -16.10 -17.15
C GLN A 691 -43.08 -15.23 -16.44
N LEU A 692 -44.11 -14.82 -17.20
CA LEU A 692 -45.20 -14.02 -16.69
C LEU A 692 -46.10 -14.85 -15.78
N ARG A 693 -46.54 -14.24 -14.68
CA ARG A 693 -47.45 -14.86 -13.73
C ARG A 693 -48.89 -14.47 -14.03
N GLY A 694 -49.82 -15.41 -13.85
CA GLY A 694 -51.25 -15.15 -14.00
C GLY A 694 -51.92 -14.61 -12.74
N THR A 695 -51.33 -14.87 -11.58
CA THR A 695 -51.81 -14.56 -10.22
C THR A 695 -50.60 -14.35 -9.30
N THR A 696 -50.81 -13.74 -8.13
CA THR A 696 -49.76 -13.53 -7.11
C THR A 696 -50.26 -13.97 -5.74
N THR A 697 -49.39 -14.61 -4.97
CA THR A 697 -49.53 -14.90 -3.53
C THR A 697 -48.55 -14.06 -2.73
N LEU A 698 -48.95 -13.60 -1.54
CA LEU A 698 -48.15 -12.69 -0.72
C LEU A 698 -47.99 -13.17 0.71
N THR A 699 -46.82 -12.94 1.29
CA THR A 699 -46.58 -12.99 2.74
C THR A 699 -46.32 -11.58 3.24
N SER A 700 -46.97 -11.18 4.33
CA SER A 700 -46.77 -9.86 4.93
C SER A 700 -45.55 -9.84 5.85
N VAL A 701 -44.74 -8.80 5.70
CA VAL A 701 -43.54 -8.59 6.51
C VAL A 701 -43.50 -7.16 7.00
N ALA A 702 -43.28 -6.98 8.30
CA ALA A 702 -43.01 -5.67 8.88
C ALA A 702 -41.63 -5.17 8.43
N ALA A 703 -41.60 -4.06 7.70
CA ALA A 703 -40.38 -3.49 7.13
C ALA A 703 -40.30 -1.98 7.38
N VAL A 704 -39.10 -1.51 7.75
CA VAL A 704 -38.79 -0.08 7.84
C VAL A 704 -38.00 0.28 6.58
N ARG A 705 -38.68 0.87 5.61
CA ARG A 705 -38.06 1.28 4.35
C ARG A 705 -37.97 2.82 4.28
N PRO A 706 -36.81 3.41 4.00
CA PRO A 706 -36.74 4.82 3.64
C PRO A 706 -37.50 5.04 2.32
N THR A 707 -38.28 6.11 2.19
CA THR A 707 -39.04 6.41 0.96
C THR A 707 -38.08 6.58 -0.22
N PRO A 708 -37.96 5.60 -1.13
CA PRO A 708 -37.00 5.68 -2.22
C PRO A 708 -37.46 6.71 -3.24
N LYS A 709 -36.56 7.61 -3.63
CA LYS A 709 -36.76 8.49 -4.79
C LYS A 709 -36.43 7.79 -6.11
N TYR A 710 -35.59 6.75 -6.05
CA TYR A 710 -35.07 6.03 -7.22
C TYR A 710 -35.17 4.53 -7.05
N LYS A 711 -35.22 3.85 -8.19
CA LYS A 711 -35.05 2.40 -8.25
C LYS A 711 -33.58 2.08 -7.95
N GLY A 712 -33.31 0.94 -7.32
CA GLY A 712 -31.93 0.44 -7.17
C GLY A 712 -31.38 0.43 -5.75
N LEU A 713 -31.67 1.45 -4.94
CA LEU A 713 -30.99 1.68 -3.64
C LEU A 713 -31.12 0.54 -2.61
N ASP A 714 -32.17 -0.25 -2.71
CA ASP A 714 -32.53 -1.30 -1.74
C ASP A 714 -32.98 -2.59 -2.42
N LEU A 715 -32.60 -2.79 -3.69
CA LEU A 715 -32.99 -3.98 -4.44
C LEU A 715 -32.51 -5.28 -3.78
N ASP A 716 -31.36 -5.27 -3.10
CA ASP A 716 -30.86 -6.46 -2.41
C ASP A 716 -31.66 -6.79 -1.17
N TYR A 717 -31.98 -5.78 -0.35
CA TYR A 717 -32.88 -5.93 0.80
C TYR A 717 -34.24 -6.50 0.36
N LEU A 718 -34.79 -5.97 -0.73
CA LEU A 718 -36.04 -6.47 -1.31
C LEU A 718 -35.91 -7.89 -1.86
N ALA A 719 -34.76 -8.25 -2.44
CA ALA A 719 -34.50 -9.60 -2.95
C ALA A 719 -34.34 -10.62 -1.82
N GLU A 720 -33.68 -10.24 -0.72
CA GLU A 720 -33.51 -11.06 0.49
C GLU A 720 -34.86 -11.36 1.13
N LEU A 721 -35.69 -10.32 1.35
CA LEU A 721 -37.05 -10.49 1.86
C LEU A 721 -37.84 -11.47 1.00
N ARG A 722 -37.79 -11.32 -0.32
CA ARG A 722 -38.49 -12.23 -1.23
C ARG A 722 -37.94 -13.67 -1.15
N GLY A 723 -36.62 -13.83 -1.06
CA GLY A 723 -35.95 -15.13 -0.92
C GLY A 723 -36.25 -15.85 0.40
N SER A 724 -36.68 -15.13 1.43
CA SER A 724 -37.04 -15.68 2.74
C SER A 724 -38.44 -16.32 2.79
N THR A 725 -39.21 -16.27 1.69
CA THR A 725 -40.61 -16.73 1.65
C THR A 725 -40.85 -17.71 0.49
N THR A 726 -41.88 -18.54 0.61
CA THR A 726 -42.32 -19.46 -0.46
C THR A 726 -43.41 -18.87 -1.35
N THR A 727 -43.87 -17.65 -1.06
CA THR A 727 -44.87 -16.93 -1.86
C THR A 727 -44.25 -16.22 -3.06
N ASP A 728 -45.09 -15.79 -3.99
CA ASP A 728 -44.66 -15.12 -5.21
C ASP A 728 -43.93 -13.79 -4.95
N ASP A 729 -44.38 -13.04 -3.94
CA ASP A 729 -43.82 -11.75 -3.52
C ASP A 729 -44.10 -11.52 -2.02
N VAL A 730 -43.50 -10.47 -1.44
CA VAL A 730 -43.67 -10.08 -0.04
C VAL A 730 -44.38 -8.74 0.03
N LEU A 731 -45.42 -8.66 0.85
CA LEU A 731 -46.20 -7.46 1.13
C LEU A 731 -45.56 -6.68 2.27
N LEU A 732 -45.05 -5.49 1.98
CA LEU A 732 -44.36 -4.65 2.95
C LEU A 732 -45.37 -3.89 3.80
N VAL A 733 -45.29 -4.10 5.12
CA VAL A 733 -46.13 -3.46 6.12
C VAL A 733 -45.27 -2.51 6.95
N THR A 734 -45.69 -1.24 7.02
CA THR A 734 -44.99 -0.22 7.81
C THR A 734 -45.07 -0.51 9.32
N PRO A 735 -44.25 0.15 10.17
CA PRO A 735 -44.38 0.04 11.63
C PRO A 735 -45.75 0.43 12.17
N ALA A 736 -46.51 1.24 11.44
CA ALA A 736 -47.88 1.62 11.78
C ALA A 736 -48.92 0.54 11.40
N GLY A 737 -48.50 -0.61 10.88
CA GLY A 737 -49.39 -1.72 10.51
C GLY A 737 -50.11 -1.54 9.17
N VAL A 738 -49.75 -0.53 8.38
CA VAL A 738 -50.36 -0.26 7.07
C VAL A 738 -49.50 -0.74 5.92
N ILE A 739 -50.17 -1.25 4.87
CA ILE A 739 -49.58 -1.73 3.62
C ILE A 739 -48.94 -0.56 2.86
N ALA A 740 -47.69 -0.74 2.44
CA ALA A 740 -47.00 0.19 1.56
C ALA A 740 -47.06 -0.28 0.09
N GLU A 741 -46.41 -1.40 -0.20
CA GLU A 741 -46.28 -2.01 -1.53
C GLU A 741 -45.80 -3.47 -1.37
N THR A 742 -45.35 -4.09 -2.45
CA THR A 742 -44.64 -5.38 -2.41
C THR A 742 -43.18 -5.21 -2.83
N THR A 743 -42.35 -6.25 -2.72
CA THR A 743 -40.93 -6.14 -3.12
C THR A 743 -40.75 -5.87 -4.61
N THR A 744 -41.73 -6.20 -5.46
CA THR A 744 -41.63 -5.98 -6.91
C THR A 744 -42.76 -5.18 -7.55
N ALA A 745 -43.84 -4.89 -6.82
CA ALA A 745 -45.07 -4.31 -7.38
C ALA A 745 -45.80 -3.35 -6.43
N ALA A 746 -46.53 -2.41 -7.02
CA ALA A 746 -47.51 -1.61 -6.30
C ALA A 746 -48.80 -2.42 -6.08
N ILE A 747 -49.59 -2.04 -5.09
CA ILE A 747 -50.89 -2.64 -4.78
C ILE A 747 -52.02 -1.67 -5.14
N ILE A 748 -52.99 -2.17 -5.89
CA ILE A 748 -54.28 -1.50 -6.12
C ILE A 748 -55.39 -2.39 -5.58
N ALA A 749 -56.37 -1.80 -4.90
CA ALA A 749 -57.55 -2.50 -4.38
C ALA A 749 -58.87 -1.93 -4.90
N TRP A 750 -59.93 -2.75 -4.87
CA TRP A 750 -61.30 -2.37 -5.24
C TRP A 750 -62.30 -2.91 -4.21
N ASP A 751 -63.17 -2.02 -3.71
CA ASP A 751 -64.18 -2.34 -2.68
C ASP A 751 -65.58 -2.60 -3.21
N GLY A 752 -65.79 -2.51 -4.52
CA GLY A 752 -67.12 -2.56 -5.14
C GLY A 752 -67.58 -1.23 -5.72
N THR A 753 -67.00 -0.11 -5.26
CA THR A 753 -67.42 1.25 -5.64
C THR A 753 -66.27 2.19 -6.02
N LYS A 754 -65.09 2.00 -5.44
CA LYS A 754 -63.93 2.88 -5.70
C LYS A 754 -62.62 2.10 -5.75
N TRP A 755 -61.68 2.62 -6.54
CA TRP A 755 -60.31 2.16 -6.62
C TRP A 755 -59.47 2.79 -5.51
N MET A 756 -58.58 1.99 -4.94
CA MET A 756 -57.70 2.39 -3.85
C MET A 756 -56.25 2.18 -4.27
N SER A 757 -55.46 3.26 -4.25
CA SER A 757 -54.00 3.23 -4.39
C SER A 757 -53.35 3.43 -3.02
N MET A 758 -52.28 2.68 -2.73
CA MET A 758 -51.64 2.74 -1.42
C MET A 758 -50.85 4.05 -1.23
N ALA A 759 -50.79 4.51 0.03
CA ALA A 759 -50.15 5.76 0.46
C ALA A 759 -48.68 5.96 -0.05
N PRO A 760 -48.19 7.20 -0.15
CA PRO A 760 -47.09 7.58 -1.05
C PRO A 760 -45.66 7.39 -0.49
N ALA A 761 -45.45 6.66 0.61
CA ALA A 761 -44.11 6.44 1.17
C ALA A 761 -43.29 5.38 0.39
N ARG A 762 -43.29 5.49 -0.95
CA ARG A 762 -42.67 4.56 -1.90
C ARG A 762 -42.30 5.24 -3.22
N LEU A 763 -41.54 4.52 -4.06
CA LEU A 763 -41.27 4.94 -5.43
C LEU A 763 -42.55 4.91 -6.27
N GLU A 764 -42.75 5.92 -7.12
CA GLU A 764 -43.90 5.96 -8.02
C GLU A 764 -43.83 4.81 -9.05
N SER A 765 -44.93 4.04 -9.15
CA SER A 765 -45.05 2.91 -10.06
C SER A 765 -45.62 3.35 -11.40
N VAL A 766 -44.86 3.16 -12.48
CA VAL A 766 -45.30 3.48 -13.85
C VAL A 766 -46.62 2.79 -14.19
N THR A 767 -46.74 1.49 -13.90
CA THR A 767 -47.93 0.69 -14.21
C THR A 767 -49.15 1.15 -13.41
N GLU A 768 -48.96 1.47 -12.13
CA GLU A 768 -50.05 2.01 -11.32
C GLU A 768 -50.50 3.37 -11.81
N SER A 769 -49.56 4.29 -12.10
CA SER A 769 -49.88 5.63 -12.61
C SER A 769 -50.66 5.54 -13.92
N LEU A 770 -50.31 4.62 -14.83
CA LEU A 770 -51.10 4.35 -16.04
C LEU A 770 -52.53 3.92 -15.70
N LEU A 771 -52.70 2.92 -14.82
CA LEU A 771 -54.02 2.39 -14.45
C LEU A 771 -54.90 3.42 -13.73
N ILE A 772 -54.33 4.18 -12.80
CA ILE A 772 -55.05 5.23 -12.06
C ILE A 772 -55.46 6.37 -13.00
N ASN A 773 -54.59 6.77 -13.93
CA ASN A 773 -54.94 7.79 -14.92
C ASN A 773 -56.04 7.30 -15.86
N SER A 774 -55.99 6.04 -16.32
CA SER A 774 -57.07 5.43 -17.10
C SER A 774 -58.39 5.37 -16.31
N ALA A 775 -58.35 4.96 -15.04
CA ALA A 775 -59.55 4.92 -14.19
C ALA A 775 -60.20 6.31 -14.07
N ARG A 776 -59.40 7.35 -13.78
CA ARG A 776 -59.88 8.74 -13.69
C ARG A 776 -60.44 9.24 -15.02
N ALA A 777 -59.78 8.94 -16.15
CA ALA A 777 -60.24 9.33 -17.48
C ALA A 777 -61.59 8.68 -17.83
N GLN A 778 -61.88 7.51 -17.29
CA GLN A 778 -63.15 6.79 -17.44
C GLN A 778 -64.21 7.21 -16.39
N GLY A 779 -63.92 8.21 -15.55
CA GLY A 779 -64.83 8.72 -14.52
C GLY A 779 -64.97 7.81 -13.30
N GLU A 780 -64.09 6.83 -13.12
CA GLU A 780 -64.08 5.95 -11.94
C GLU A 780 -63.54 6.70 -10.71
N MET A 781 -64.09 6.39 -9.53
CA MET A 781 -63.63 7.01 -8.28
C MET A 781 -62.31 6.37 -7.84
N VAL A 782 -61.27 7.19 -7.65
CA VAL A 782 -59.96 6.76 -7.15
C VAL A 782 -59.61 7.51 -5.88
N VAL A 783 -59.24 6.79 -4.82
CA VAL A 783 -58.79 7.36 -3.54
C VAL A 783 -57.42 6.80 -3.14
N THR A 784 -56.66 7.58 -2.38
CA THR A 784 -55.49 7.06 -1.65
C THR A 784 -55.98 6.39 -0.37
N ALA A 785 -55.46 5.20 -0.07
CA ALA A 785 -55.85 4.42 1.11
C ALA A 785 -54.63 4.01 1.95
N ALA A 786 -54.85 3.88 3.26
CA ALA A 786 -53.92 3.27 4.20
C ALA A 786 -54.62 2.03 4.77
N LEU A 787 -54.36 0.88 4.14
CA LEU A 787 -55.02 -0.38 4.49
C LEU A 787 -54.13 -1.21 5.41
N THR A 788 -54.72 -1.79 6.45
CA THR A 788 -54.10 -2.88 7.21
C THR A 788 -54.26 -4.21 6.47
N VAL A 789 -53.43 -5.22 6.79
CA VAL A 789 -53.52 -6.56 6.19
C VAL A 789 -54.94 -7.17 6.32
N PRO A 790 -55.60 -7.13 7.49
CA PRO A 790 -56.97 -7.67 7.63
C PRO A 790 -58.05 -6.93 6.83
N GLU A 791 -57.84 -5.64 6.53
CA GLU A 791 -58.74 -4.88 5.66
C GLU A 791 -58.54 -5.26 4.19
N ALA A 792 -57.27 -5.37 3.77
CA ALA A 792 -56.91 -5.78 2.42
C ALA A 792 -57.41 -7.19 2.07
N GLN A 793 -57.38 -8.13 3.02
CA GLN A 793 -57.89 -9.50 2.83
C GLN A 793 -59.39 -9.57 2.46
N LYS A 794 -60.16 -8.49 2.68
CA LYS A 794 -61.60 -8.42 2.37
C LYS A 794 -61.90 -7.77 1.01
N LEU A 795 -60.87 -7.30 0.30
CA LEU A 795 -61.00 -6.52 -0.93
C LEU A 795 -60.45 -7.30 -2.13
N ASN A 796 -60.85 -6.88 -3.34
CA ASN A 796 -60.21 -7.40 -4.56
C ASN A 796 -58.88 -6.66 -4.73
N LEU A 797 -57.76 -7.38 -4.75
CA LEU A 797 -56.42 -6.80 -4.85
C LEU A 797 -55.71 -7.24 -6.12
N TRP A 798 -54.89 -6.33 -6.66
CA TRP A 798 -53.97 -6.61 -7.75
C TRP A 798 -52.59 -6.08 -7.42
N ALA A 799 -51.58 -6.92 -7.63
CA ALA A 799 -50.19 -6.51 -7.71
C ALA A 799 -49.90 -6.05 -9.15
N VAL A 800 -49.36 -4.83 -9.28
CA VAL A 800 -49.12 -4.17 -10.57
C VAL A 800 -47.67 -3.68 -10.74
N ASN A 801 -47.02 -4.08 -11.82
CA ASN A 801 -45.66 -3.64 -12.17
C ASN A 801 -45.38 -3.76 -13.68
N SER A 802 -44.26 -3.19 -14.13
CA SER A 802 -43.90 -3.15 -15.55
C SER A 802 -43.57 -4.53 -16.13
N LEU A 803 -43.28 -5.54 -15.31
CA LEU A 803 -42.94 -6.89 -15.77
C LEU A 803 -44.18 -7.76 -15.97
N HIS A 804 -44.94 -7.99 -14.90
CA HIS A 804 -46.12 -8.86 -14.89
C HIS A 804 -47.41 -8.15 -15.28
N GLY A 805 -47.42 -6.82 -15.36
CA GLY A 805 -48.60 -6.04 -15.70
C GLY A 805 -49.60 -6.05 -14.55
N VAL A 806 -50.72 -6.75 -14.71
CA VAL A 806 -51.81 -6.83 -13.72
C VAL A 806 -52.03 -8.27 -13.30
N THR A 807 -51.64 -8.57 -12.06
CA THR A 807 -51.79 -9.89 -11.44
C THR A 807 -52.75 -9.81 -10.25
N PRO A 808 -53.89 -10.54 -10.26
CA PRO A 808 -54.76 -10.60 -9.09
C PRO A 808 -54.04 -11.29 -7.93
N VAL A 809 -54.17 -10.72 -6.73
CA VAL A 809 -53.66 -11.29 -5.50
C VAL A 809 -54.68 -12.33 -5.01
N THR A 810 -54.23 -13.58 -4.89
CA THR A 810 -55.10 -14.70 -4.50
C THR A 810 -55.04 -14.99 -3.02
N HIS A 811 -53.88 -14.76 -2.39
CA HIS A 811 -53.67 -15.03 -0.96
C HIS A 811 -52.76 -13.97 -0.33
N ILE A 812 -53.04 -13.61 0.92
CA ILE A 812 -52.15 -12.87 1.81
C ILE A 812 -52.08 -13.62 3.14
N ASP A 813 -50.89 -14.06 3.56
CA ASP A 813 -50.68 -14.83 4.79
C ASP A 813 -51.60 -16.05 4.87
N GLU A 814 -51.62 -16.84 3.78
CA GLU A 814 -52.47 -18.03 3.59
C GLU A 814 -53.99 -17.77 3.56
N VAL A 815 -54.45 -16.53 3.76
CA VAL A 815 -55.86 -16.15 3.66
C VAL A 815 -56.22 -15.90 2.21
N ALA A 816 -57.22 -16.62 1.69
CA ALA A 816 -57.73 -16.42 0.33
C ALA A 816 -58.50 -15.10 0.18
N LEU A 817 -58.22 -14.37 -0.90
CA LEU A 817 -58.85 -13.10 -1.24
C LEU A 817 -59.99 -13.27 -2.27
N PRO A 818 -60.98 -12.38 -2.28
CA PRO A 818 -61.99 -12.33 -3.34
C PRO A 818 -61.33 -11.98 -4.68
N ASN A 819 -61.73 -12.70 -5.74
CA ASN A 819 -61.25 -12.49 -7.10
C ASN A 819 -62.37 -11.93 -7.98
N ASN A 820 -62.05 -10.94 -8.81
CA ASN A 820 -62.97 -10.38 -9.80
C ASN A 820 -62.33 -10.45 -11.21
N PRO A 821 -62.62 -11.50 -11.99
CA PRO A 821 -62.09 -11.67 -13.34
C PRO A 821 -62.48 -10.55 -14.30
N GLN A 822 -63.69 -9.98 -14.15
CA GLN A 822 -64.17 -8.89 -15.00
C GLN A 822 -63.35 -7.60 -14.78
N ARG A 823 -63.07 -7.26 -13.51
CA ARG A 823 -62.21 -6.12 -13.18
C ARG A 823 -60.74 -6.37 -13.55
N SER A 824 -60.26 -7.61 -13.44
CA SER A 824 -58.94 -7.99 -13.93
C SER A 824 -58.80 -7.77 -15.44
N ALA A 825 -59.82 -8.16 -16.23
CA ALA A 825 -59.86 -7.92 -17.67
C ALA A 825 -59.92 -6.43 -18.01
N LEU A 826 -60.69 -5.64 -17.24
CA LEU A 826 -60.77 -4.20 -17.40
C LEU A 826 -59.40 -3.52 -17.20
N LEU A 827 -58.71 -3.84 -16.10
CA LEU A 827 -57.38 -3.28 -15.81
C LEU A 827 -56.36 -3.65 -16.91
N ARG A 828 -56.36 -4.90 -17.37
CA ARG A 828 -55.51 -5.34 -18.49
C ARG A 828 -55.86 -4.61 -19.79
N GLY A 829 -57.13 -4.38 -20.05
CA GLY A 829 -57.62 -3.60 -21.19
C GLY A 829 -57.11 -2.16 -21.16
N TRP A 830 -57.24 -1.47 -20.03
CA TRP A 830 -56.67 -0.13 -19.85
C TRP A 830 -55.17 -0.12 -20.06
N LEU A 831 -54.45 -1.08 -19.49
CA LEU A 831 -53.00 -1.16 -19.63
C LEU A 831 -52.56 -1.43 -21.09
N SER A 832 -53.32 -2.22 -21.85
CA SER A 832 -53.03 -2.50 -23.26
C SER A 832 -53.20 -1.28 -24.18
N GLN A 833 -54.05 -0.33 -23.81
CA GLN A 833 -54.22 0.93 -24.54
C GLN A 833 -53.02 1.86 -24.42
N SER A 834 -52.11 1.59 -23.47
CA SER A 834 -50.87 2.34 -23.25
C SER A 834 -49.64 1.68 -23.87
N GLU A 835 -49.83 0.71 -24.78
CA GLU A 835 -48.71 0.09 -25.51
C GLU A 835 -48.23 0.97 -26.66
N GLU A 836 -46.93 1.23 -26.68
CA GLU A 836 -46.23 2.10 -27.62
C GLU A 836 -45.16 1.28 -28.35
N ASN A 837 -44.95 1.53 -29.65
CA ASN A 837 -43.88 0.89 -30.40
C ASN A 837 -42.56 1.64 -30.16
N ILE A 838 -41.55 0.95 -29.63
CA ILE A 838 -40.27 1.58 -29.28
C ILE A 838 -39.49 2.07 -30.50
N ALA A 839 -39.78 1.56 -31.70
CA ALA A 839 -39.13 1.98 -32.95
C ALA A 839 -39.75 3.26 -33.54
N GLN A 840 -40.88 3.73 -33.00
CA GLN A 840 -41.55 4.97 -33.43
C GLN A 840 -41.14 6.18 -32.56
N VAL A 841 -40.36 5.94 -31.52
CA VAL A 841 -39.83 6.91 -30.56
C VAL A 841 -38.33 7.04 -30.81
#